data_AF-A0A7C2Z7T7-F1
#
_entry.id   AF-A0A7C2Z7T7-F1
#
_cell.length_a   1.000
_cell.length_b   1.000
_cell.length_c   1.000
_cell.angle_alpha   90.00
_cell.angle_beta   90.00
_cell.angle_gamma   90.00
#
_symmetry.space_group_name_H-M   'P 1'
#
loop_
_entity.id
_entity.type
_entity.pdbx_description
1 polymer ?
#
loop_
_entity_poly.entity_id
_entity_poly.type
_entity_poly.pdbx_seq_one_letter_code
_entity_poly.pdbx_strand_id
1 'polypeptide(L)'
;MKKAFGLVCALLLVSLFLPGPGALPTYAGTNYVVSSLADDTNSDGQCTLREAILAANNDLSYNGDCGQPSGGDDTITFSVSGTITLTSTLPAIVSGQGKLTIDGGGNITINANAKRAMYVNNGADLTVKNITIKDGYVYNGNGAAIYNDGGTLTVINSTFSRNYIDGNGVHVRGGAIYNNNGTLAVINSTFSGSVALSWAASALGGAIYSENGTVTVTNSTFSDNFGVTAMTDSGGAIYIYSGTLTVTNSTFTNNNSTYAGGAIYSNGTLTVTNSTFSGNRSGRGGAIFNNGAAIITDSTFSNNTTSTYGDGGAIRSFGMLTVTNSTFSGNQADWDGGAIKGGVTVSKSTFVSNSGRMGGAIYGGGTIINSTFFSNSATYQGGGLYGSGTVINSTFSGNSAANSGGGIYVSGWLAPTLKNAIIADNTGGDCVGTADTSSSKNNLIKDSANACGLTNGVNGNIIGVDPMLGTVTGSPAYFPLLAGSPAIDAGDDATCADPATVNNQSQNGVTRPQGPHCDIGSYEAPQAAPPPAAPQNVAATPGDGQVTLTWGAVQGATSYNIYMATQSGVTKANWQTKPGGMRHTGITGTSYTHTGLQNGTTYYFVVTAVNAAGESAESAEVSATPQASGGGTSGTVNTPGGQVQVGLQGGTFTQSPMAQSVTPPQGWQAPYGGITFTAQVSQPGGILTVTLTFPQPIPQGAQLWKFVNNQWQAVPNAQLSGNTATFQVQDGGSLDADGQANGQVTDPVALLVPGPGLGSYRLFLPFTSRQ
;
A
#
# COMPACT_ATOMS: atom_id res chain seq x y z
N MET A 1 -3.05 38.93 26.77
CA MET A 1 -3.60 40.04 25.96
C MET A 1 -2.94 40.03 24.58
N LYS A 2 -3.68 40.38 23.51
CA LYS A 2 -3.22 40.84 22.18
C LYS A 2 -2.00 40.14 21.49
N LYS A 3 -2.29 39.36 20.41
CA LYS A 3 -1.52 39.17 19.13
C LYS A 3 -0.07 38.63 19.25
N ALA A 4 0.55 37.85 18.33
CA ALA A 4 0.24 37.23 17.01
C ALA A 4 1.43 36.26 16.71
N PHE A 5 1.50 35.33 15.73
CA PHE A 5 0.67 34.76 14.64
C PHE A 5 1.25 33.33 14.34
N GLY A 6 0.60 32.35 13.67
CA GLY A 6 -0.78 32.24 13.22
C GLY A 6 -1.02 31.44 11.90
N LEU A 7 -0.32 30.32 11.62
CA LEU A 7 -0.51 29.54 10.37
C LEU A 7 -0.40 28.01 10.55
N VAL A 8 -1.54 27.30 10.66
CA VAL A 8 -1.68 25.83 10.46
C VAL A 8 -3.05 25.53 9.83
N CYS A 9 -3.07 24.55 8.91
CA CYS A 9 -4.19 23.85 8.28
C CYS A 9 -5.65 24.34 8.44
N ALA A 10 -6.31 24.53 7.30
CA ALA A 10 -7.74 24.23 7.14
C ALA A 10 -8.00 23.58 5.77
N LEU A 11 -8.37 22.29 5.75
CA LEU A 11 -9.16 21.75 4.64
C LEU A 11 -10.56 22.34 4.77
N LEU A 12 -11.13 22.85 3.68
CA LEU A 12 -12.52 23.27 3.63
C LEU A 12 -13.09 23.06 2.24
N LEU A 13 -14.26 22.42 2.15
CA LEU A 13 -14.93 22.16 0.89
C LEU A 13 -15.38 23.48 0.26
N VAL A 14 -15.08 23.66 -1.03
CA VAL A 14 -15.76 24.67 -1.86
C VAL A 14 -16.87 23.96 -2.64
N SER A 15 -18.07 24.01 -2.08
CA SER A 15 -19.31 23.62 -2.76
C SER A 15 -20.38 24.66 -2.46
N LEU A 16 -21.25 24.92 -3.45
CA LEU A 16 -22.43 25.79 -3.36
C LEU A 16 -22.15 27.30 -3.16
N PHE A 17 -21.82 27.96 -4.26
CA PHE A 17 -22.64 29.10 -4.71
C PHE A 17 -23.07 28.87 -6.15
N LEU A 18 -24.34 28.52 -6.33
CA LEU A 18 -25.00 28.52 -7.64
C LEU A 18 -25.53 29.92 -7.92
N PRO A 19 -25.20 30.55 -9.06
CA PRO A 19 -26.14 31.45 -9.72
C PRO A 19 -27.42 30.65 -10.01
N GLY A 20 -28.59 31.25 -9.78
CA GLY A 20 -29.86 30.62 -10.17
C GLY A 20 -29.95 30.43 -11.70
N PRO A 21 -30.86 29.56 -12.19
CA PRO A 21 -30.99 29.25 -13.61
C PRO A 21 -31.66 30.39 -14.40
N GLY A 22 -31.02 31.56 -14.45
CA GLY A 22 -31.08 32.40 -15.63
C GLY A 22 -30.45 31.63 -16.79
N ALA A 23 -31.11 31.59 -17.95
CA ALA A 23 -30.67 30.77 -19.06
C ALA A 23 -29.25 31.15 -19.50
N LEU A 24 -28.30 30.23 -19.34
CA LEU A 24 -27.02 30.30 -20.05
C LEU A 24 -27.33 30.36 -21.55
N PRO A 25 -26.77 31.30 -22.32
CA PRO A 25 -26.95 31.29 -23.76
C PRO A 25 -26.28 30.04 -24.31
N THR A 26 -27.08 29.10 -24.82
CA THR A 26 -26.62 27.83 -25.38
C THR A 26 -26.00 28.05 -26.75
N TYR A 27 -24.82 28.67 -26.79
CA TYR A 27 -23.91 28.58 -27.91
C TYR A 27 -23.36 27.16 -27.95
N ALA A 28 -24.09 26.28 -28.66
CA ALA A 28 -23.56 25.01 -29.09
C ALA A 28 -22.47 25.31 -30.13
N GLY A 29 -21.20 25.14 -29.74
CA GLY A 29 -20.06 25.39 -30.62
C GLY A 29 -20.23 24.63 -31.95
N THR A 30 -20.17 25.36 -33.05
CA THR A 30 -20.35 24.80 -34.39
C THR A 30 -19.10 24.06 -34.80
N ASN A 31 -19.24 22.77 -35.12
CA ASN A 31 -18.12 21.98 -35.62
C ASN A 31 -17.87 22.32 -37.10
N TYR A 32 -16.66 22.73 -37.45
CA TYR A 32 -16.19 22.56 -38.82
C TYR A 32 -15.97 21.07 -39.06
N VAL A 33 -16.43 20.58 -40.22
CA VAL A 33 -16.30 19.17 -40.61
C VAL A 33 -15.52 19.11 -41.91
N VAL A 34 -14.24 18.74 -41.80
CA VAL A 34 -13.34 18.52 -42.94
C VAL A 34 -13.83 17.29 -43.71
N SER A 35 -14.19 17.50 -44.98
CA SER A 35 -14.68 16.47 -45.91
C SER A 35 -13.66 16.11 -47.00
N SER A 36 -12.51 16.77 -47.03
CA SER A 36 -11.41 16.51 -47.98
C SER A 36 -10.09 16.18 -47.26
N LEU A 37 -9.27 15.32 -47.88
CA LEU A 37 -7.87 15.09 -47.48
C LEU A 37 -6.88 15.99 -48.24
N ALA A 38 -7.37 16.87 -49.12
CA ALA A 38 -6.54 17.82 -49.84
C ALA A 38 -6.00 18.95 -48.93
N ASP A 39 -5.00 19.67 -49.43
CA ASP A 39 -4.37 20.81 -48.76
C ASP A 39 -4.26 22.01 -49.70
N ASP A 40 -5.41 22.58 -50.00
CA ASP A 40 -5.60 23.74 -50.88
C ASP A 40 -6.70 24.66 -50.32
N THR A 41 -7.28 25.54 -51.16
CA THR A 41 -8.35 26.49 -50.80
C THR A 41 -9.34 26.67 -51.96
N ASN A 42 -9.67 25.58 -52.64
CA ASN A 42 -10.54 25.60 -53.81
C ASN A 42 -12.02 25.63 -53.40
N SER A 43 -12.79 26.60 -53.89
CA SER A 43 -14.24 26.58 -53.70
C SER A 43 -14.89 25.57 -54.65
N ASP A 44 -15.00 24.32 -54.18
CA ASP A 44 -15.51 23.15 -54.90
C ASP A 44 -16.61 22.37 -54.13
N GLY A 45 -16.96 22.82 -52.93
CA GLY A 45 -17.90 22.22 -51.99
C GLY A 45 -17.29 21.36 -50.89
N GLN A 46 -15.96 21.22 -50.81
CA GLN A 46 -15.30 20.22 -49.96
C GLN A 46 -14.29 20.80 -48.95
N CYS A 47 -14.78 21.23 -47.77
CA CYS A 47 -13.97 21.74 -46.67
C CYS A 47 -12.67 20.94 -46.41
N THR A 48 -11.52 21.56 -46.68
CA THR A 48 -10.19 21.07 -46.29
C THR A 48 -9.83 21.49 -44.86
N LEU A 49 -8.79 20.90 -44.28
CA LEU A 49 -8.23 21.35 -43.00
C LEU A 49 -7.67 22.79 -43.07
N ARG A 50 -7.15 23.20 -44.23
CA ARG A 50 -6.62 24.55 -44.44
C ARG A 50 -7.74 25.59 -44.35
N GLU A 51 -8.86 25.32 -44.99
CA GLU A 51 -10.03 26.21 -45.00
C GLU A 51 -10.76 26.21 -43.66
N ALA A 52 -10.86 25.07 -42.98
CA ALA A 52 -11.40 25.00 -41.62
C ALA A 52 -10.59 25.87 -40.63
N ILE A 53 -9.26 25.86 -40.74
CA ILE A 53 -8.39 26.75 -39.94
C ILE A 53 -8.55 28.21 -40.37
N LEU A 54 -8.67 28.51 -41.68
CA LEU A 54 -8.91 29.88 -42.16
C LEU A 54 -10.27 30.43 -41.68
N ALA A 55 -11.31 29.58 -41.63
CA ALA A 55 -12.63 29.96 -41.14
C ALA A 55 -12.58 30.32 -39.64
N ALA A 56 -12.05 29.42 -38.82
CA ALA A 56 -11.90 29.62 -37.37
C ALA A 56 -11.05 30.85 -37.02
N ASN A 57 -9.91 31.02 -37.72
CA ASN A 57 -9.03 32.18 -37.53
C ASN A 57 -9.68 33.54 -37.82
N ASN A 58 -10.85 33.59 -38.48
CA ASN A 58 -11.50 34.84 -38.88
C ASN A 58 -12.91 35.01 -38.30
N ASP A 59 -13.43 34.05 -37.51
CA ASP A 59 -14.86 33.98 -37.13
C ASP A 59 -15.79 34.16 -38.34
N LEU A 60 -15.44 33.53 -39.48
CA LEU A 60 -16.15 33.70 -40.75
C LEU A 60 -16.19 32.40 -41.56
N SER A 61 -17.28 32.21 -42.32
CA SER A 61 -17.38 31.15 -43.32
C SER A 61 -16.37 31.39 -44.46
N TYR A 62 -15.38 30.51 -44.59
CA TYR A 62 -14.39 30.58 -45.67
C TYR A 62 -14.94 29.91 -46.94
N ASN A 63 -15.03 30.69 -48.03
CA ASN A 63 -15.56 30.35 -49.37
C ASN A 63 -16.99 29.76 -49.46
N GLY A 64 -17.55 29.22 -48.38
CA GLY A 64 -18.84 28.52 -48.32
C GLY A 64 -18.69 27.00 -48.19
N ASP A 65 -17.48 26.47 -48.34
CA ASP A 65 -17.16 25.05 -48.36
C ASP A 65 -17.12 24.45 -46.93
N CYS A 66 -16.72 25.26 -45.95
CA CYS A 66 -16.70 24.91 -44.52
C CYS A 66 -17.92 25.47 -43.75
N GLY A 67 -18.16 24.89 -42.56
CA GLY A 67 -19.25 25.27 -41.66
C GLY A 67 -19.25 26.74 -41.20
N GLN A 68 -20.32 27.14 -40.51
CA GLN A 68 -20.44 28.49 -39.95
C GLN A 68 -19.68 28.64 -38.62
N PRO A 69 -19.06 29.80 -38.36
CA PRO A 69 -18.26 30.06 -37.15
C PRO A 69 -19.11 30.15 -35.87
N SER A 70 -18.48 29.94 -34.71
CA SER A 70 -19.17 30.06 -33.42
C SER A 70 -19.12 31.46 -32.81
N GLY A 71 -18.14 32.30 -33.15
CA GLY A 71 -17.86 33.55 -32.43
C GLY A 71 -17.19 33.32 -31.08
N GLY A 72 -16.35 32.28 -30.97
CA GLY A 72 -15.87 31.74 -29.71
C GLY A 72 -15.03 30.46 -29.87
N ASP A 73 -15.21 29.50 -28.95
CA ASP A 73 -14.47 28.23 -28.94
C ASP A 73 -14.89 27.31 -30.11
N ASP A 74 -14.07 27.29 -31.15
CA ASP A 74 -14.27 26.54 -32.39
C ASP A 74 -13.67 25.13 -32.33
N THR A 75 -14.33 24.16 -32.99
CA THR A 75 -13.85 22.78 -33.10
C THR A 75 -13.83 22.29 -34.55
N ILE A 76 -12.66 21.85 -35.01
CA ILE A 76 -12.46 21.18 -36.30
C ILE A 76 -12.50 19.67 -36.08
N THR A 77 -13.36 19.00 -36.84
CA THR A 77 -13.55 17.54 -36.89
C THR A 77 -13.45 17.05 -38.33
N PHE A 78 -13.47 15.74 -38.58
CA PHE A 78 -13.29 15.16 -39.90
C PHE A 78 -14.38 14.11 -40.18
N SER A 79 -15.00 14.16 -41.36
CA SER A 79 -15.87 13.09 -41.87
C SER A 79 -15.10 12.06 -42.72
N VAL A 80 -13.83 12.35 -43.03
CA VAL A 80 -12.88 11.49 -43.74
C VAL A 80 -11.82 10.89 -42.81
N SER A 81 -11.11 9.86 -43.30
CA SER A 81 -9.96 9.24 -42.64
C SER A 81 -8.82 9.07 -43.63
N GLY A 82 -7.56 9.23 -43.17
CA GLY A 82 -6.38 9.09 -44.03
C GLY A 82 -5.26 10.07 -43.74
N THR A 83 -4.46 10.36 -44.76
CA THR A 83 -3.30 11.28 -44.67
C THR A 83 -3.53 12.54 -45.49
N ILE A 84 -3.59 13.68 -44.81
CA ILE A 84 -3.46 15.01 -45.41
C ILE A 84 -1.97 15.24 -45.64
N THR A 85 -1.56 15.51 -46.87
CA THR A 85 -0.16 15.75 -47.24
C THR A 85 0.02 17.21 -47.60
N LEU A 86 0.78 17.94 -46.77
CA LEU A 86 0.85 19.39 -46.89
C LEU A 86 1.60 19.86 -48.15
N THR A 87 1.02 20.84 -48.83
CA THR A 87 1.65 21.62 -49.90
C THR A 87 2.53 22.73 -49.30
N SER A 88 2.08 23.30 -48.18
CA SER A 88 2.71 24.38 -47.43
C SER A 88 2.33 24.30 -45.94
N THR A 89 2.98 25.06 -45.06
CA THR A 89 2.56 25.20 -43.65
C THR A 89 1.06 25.56 -43.59
N LEU A 90 0.32 24.98 -42.64
CA LEU A 90 -1.06 25.39 -42.38
C LEU A 90 -1.12 26.85 -41.90
N PRO A 91 -2.27 27.55 -42.01
CA PRO A 91 -2.39 28.92 -41.54
C PRO A 91 -2.03 29.00 -40.05
N ALA A 92 -1.35 30.08 -39.63
CA ALA A 92 -0.97 30.27 -38.24
C ALA A 92 -2.23 30.53 -37.38
N ILE A 93 -2.35 29.86 -36.24
CA ILE A 93 -3.50 30.02 -35.34
C ILE A 93 -3.39 31.39 -34.65
N VAL A 94 -4.41 32.23 -34.79
CA VAL A 94 -4.45 33.60 -34.25
C VAL A 94 -5.10 33.67 -32.86
N SER A 95 -5.08 34.86 -32.25
CA SER A 95 -5.62 35.13 -30.92
C SER A 95 -6.69 36.23 -30.97
N GLY A 96 -7.75 36.06 -30.17
CA GLY A 96 -8.89 36.97 -30.07
C GLY A 96 -10.26 36.31 -30.35
N GLN A 97 -10.27 35.20 -31.08
CA GLN A 97 -11.46 34.47 -31.53
C GLN A 97 -12.01 33.54 -30.43
N GLY A 98 -11.11 32.83 -29.75
CA GLY A 98 -11.44 31.82 -28.74
C GLY A 98 -10.36 30.73 -28.72
N LYS A 99 -10.72 29.56 -28.20
CA LYS A 99 -9.88 28.36 -28.28
C LYS A 99 -10.20 27.56 -29.54
N LEU A 100 -9.17 27.20 -30.32
CA LEU A 100 -9.31 26.25 -31.42
C LEU A 100 -9.00 24.82 -30.98
N THR A 101 -9.92 23.90 -31.20
CA THR A 101 -9.68 22.45 -31.05
C THR A 101 -9.66 21.77 -32.41
N ILE A 102 -8.64 20.95 -32.69
CA ILE A 102 -8.55 20.10 -33.89
C ILE A 102 -8.56 18.64 -33.45
N ASP A 103 -9.66 17.93 -33.71
CA ASP A 103 -9.89 16.54 -33.33
C ASP A 103 -9.92 15.59 -34.53
N GLY A 104 -8.84 14.85 -34.73
CA GLY A 104 -8.70 13.89 -35.84
C GLY A 104 -9.45 12.57 -35.66
N GLY A 105 -10.17 12.38 -34.56
CA GLY A 105 -10.93 11.15 -34.27
C GLY A 105 -10.09 9.86 -34.19
N GLY A 106 -8.75 9.97 -34.17
CA GLY A 106 -7.79 8.86 -34.21
C GLY A 106 -7.41 8.40 -35.62
N ASN A 107 -8.02 8.97 -36.65
CA ASN A 107 -7.99 8.46 -38.03
C ASN A 107 -7.32 9.43 -39.04
N ILE A 108 -6.76 10.55 -38.54
CA ILE A 108 -6.13 11.58 -39.35
C ILE A 108 -4.62 11.65 -39.10
N THR A 109 -3.88 11.63 -40.21
CA THR A 109 -2.45 11.91 -40.25
C THR A 109 -2.20 13.19 -41.02
N ILE A 110 -1.53 14.17 -40.40
CA ILE A 110 -0.95 15.33 -41.06
C ILE A 110 0.49 14.98 -41.40
N ASN A 111 0.72 14.62 -42.67
CA ASN A 111 2.05 14.48 -43.23
C ASN A 111 2.54 15.89 -43.63
N ALA A 112 3.46 16.42 -42.84
CA ALA A 112 3.99 17.77 -43.04
C ALA A 112 4.92 17.87 -44.25
N ASN A 113 5.27 16.76 -44.92
CA ASN A 113 5.84 16.74 -46.27
C ASN A 113 7.08 17.66 -46.43
N ALA A 114 8.01 17.54 -45.49
CA ALA A 114 9.19 18.40 -45.37
C ALA A 114 8.90 19.92 -45.26
N LYS A 115 7.80 20.29 -44.59
CA LYS A 115 7.46 21.64 -44.12
C LYS A 115 7.38 21.65 -42.59
N ARG A 116 7.12 22.83 -42.00
CA ARG A 116 6.47 22.92 -40.69
C ARG A 116 4.99 22.59 -40.85
N ALA A 117 4.36 21.89 -39.90
CA ALA A 117 2.92 21.64 -39.97
C ALA A 117 2.09 22.87 -39.58
N MET A 118 2.34 23.43 -38.39
CA MET A 118 1.52 24.51 -37.79
C MET A 118 2.38 25.58 -37.09
N TYR A 119 1.79 26.76 -36.90
CA TYR A 119 2.30 27.85 -36.07
C TYR A 119 1.18 28.34 -35.15
N VAL A 120 1.47 28.58 -33.88
CA VAL A 120 0.53 29.11 -32.89
C VAL A 120 1.05 30.48 -32.45
N ASN A 121 0.29 31.54 -32.71
CA ASN A 121 0.71 32.91 -32.40
C ASN A 121 0.59 33.23 -30.91
N ASN A 122 1.20 34.34 -30.51
CA ASN A 122 1.16 34.84 -29.13
C ASN A 122 -0.28 35.02 -28.62
N GLY A 123 -0.58 34.42 -27.46
CA GLY A 123 -1.91 34.44 -26.84
C GLY A 123 -2.98 33.58 -27.50
N ALA A 124 -2.67 32.77 -28.53
CA ALA A 124 -3.64 31.84 -29.11
C ALA A 124 -3.73 30.55 -28.25
N ASP A 125 -4.90 29.89 -28.20
CA ASP A 125 -5.07 28.56 -27.58
C ASP A 125 -5.39 27.53 -28.66
N LEU A 126 -4.46 26.59 -28.87
CA LEU A 126 -4.64 25.44 -29.76
C LEU A 126 -4.66 24.14 -28.95
N THR A 127 -5.71 23.34 -29.13
CA THR A 127 -5.74 21.93 -28.73
C THR A 127 -5.68 21.02 -29.94
N VAL A 128 -4.60 20.27 -30.12
CA VAL A 128 -4.50 19.17 -31.08
C VAL A 128 -4.82 17.87 -30.36
N LYS A 129 -5.82 17.12 -30.83
CA LYS A 129 -6.20 15.85 -30.22
C LYS A 129 -6.47 14.75 -31.25
N ASN A 130 -6.18 13.51 -30.87
CA ASN A 130 -6.43 12.31 -31.67
C ASN A 130 -5.84 12.36 -33.10
N ILE A 131 -4.66 12.96 -33.27
CA ILE A 131 -3.99 13.20 -34.57
C ILE A 131 -2.57 12.62 -34.59
N THR A 132 -2.12 12.17 -35.76
CA THR A 132 -0.68 11.97 -36.02
C THR A 132 -0.11 13.16 -36.81
N ILE A 133 0.93 13.83 -36.33
CA ILE A 133 1.72 14.81 -37.10
C ILE A 133 3.11 14.22 -37.36
N LYS A 134 3.51 14.16 -38.64
CA LYS A 134 4.71 13.42 -39.04
C LYS A 134 5.48 14.06 -40.18
N ASP A 135 6.76 13.66 -40.29
CA ASP A 135 7.65 13.93 -41.42
C ASP A 135 7.80 15.44 -41.73
N GLY A 136 7.72 16.27 -40.68
CA GLY A 136 8.00 17.70 -40.74
C GLY A 136 9.49 17.98 -40.82
N TYR A 137 9.87 19.03 -41.56
CA TYR A 137 11.25 19.44 -41.77
C TYR A 137 11.40 20.95 -41.71
N VAL A 138 12.46 21.41 -41.03
CA VAL A 138 12.90 22.82 -41.03
C VAL A 138 14.42 22.86 -41.08
N TYR A 139 14.99 23.56 -42.08
CA TYR A 139 16.41 23.89 -42.13
C TYR A 139 16.67 25.23 -41.44
N ASN A 140 17.65 25.30 -40.52
CA ASN A 140 18.02 26.51 -39.76
C ASN A 140 16.80 27.22 -39.09
N GLY A 141 15.94 26.47 -38.40
CA GLY A 141 14.86 27.04 -37.61
C GLY A 141 14.36 26.12 -36.51
N ASN A 142 13.24 26.47 -35.88
CA ASN A 142 12.70 25.77 -34.71
C ASN A 142 11.36 25.08 -35.00
N GLY A 143 11.01 24.00 -34.29
CA GLY A 143 9.70 23.34 -34.32
C GLY A 143 9.28 22.82 -35.70
N ALA A 144 9.67 21.59 -36.09
CA ALA A 144 9.33 21.08 -37.42
C ALA A 144 7.91 20.49 -37.54
N ALA A 145 7.25 20.14 -36.43
CA ALA A 145 5.81 19.93 -36.42
C ALA A 145 5.09 21.24 -36.07
N ILE A 146 5.31 21.77 -34.87
CA ILE A 146 4.62 22.97 -34.36
C ILE A 146 5.62 23.96 -33.78
N TYR A 147 5.44 25.24 -34.10
CA TYR A 147 6.07 26.35 -33.40
C TYR A 147 5.00 27.06 -32.57
N ASN A 148 5.16 27.12 -31.25
CA ASN A 148 4.30 27.86 -30.34
C ASN A 148 4.99 29.14 -29.86
N ASP A 149 4.43 30.30 -30.19
CA ASP A 149 5.06 31.62 -30.08
C ASP A 149 4.43 32.49 -28.98
N GLY A 150 4.39 31.96 -27.75
CA GLY A 150 3.71 32.60 -26.61
C GLY A 150 2.23 32.22 -26.48
N GLY A 151 1.74 31.27 -27.29
CA GLY A 151 0.40 30.70 -27.14
C GLY A 151 0.32 29.58 -26.08
N THR A 152 -0.87 29.03 -25.94
CA THR A 152 -1.18 27.79 -25.22
C THR A 152 -1.32 26.66 -26.23
N LEU A 153 -0.53 25.61 -26.08
CA LEU A 153 -0.57 24.41 -26.91
C LEU A 153 -0.88 23.19 -26.05
N THR A 154 -2.03 22.57 -26.28
CA THR A 154 -2.45 21.32 -25.63
C THR A 154 -2.44 20.18 -26.65
N VAL A 155 -1.77 19.08 -26.31
CA VAL A 155 -1.61 17.89 -27.16
C VAL A 155 -2.18 16.68 -26.43
N ILE A 156 -3.23 16.06 -26.99
CA ILE A 156 -3.97 14.97 -26.32
C ILE A 156 -4.05 13.74 -27.23
N ASN A 157 -3.70 12.55 -26.73
CA ASN A 157 -3.85 11.27 -27.45
C ASN A 157 -3.33 11.34 -28.90
N SER A 158 -2.17 11.97 -29.10
CA SER A 158 -1.64 12.32 -30.43
C SER A 158 -0.21 11.81 -30.61
N THR A 159 0.19 11.59 -31.86
CA THR A 159 1.51 11.03 -32.21
C THR A 159 2.33 12.01 -33.04
N PHE A 160 3.53 12.33 -32.58
CA PHE A 160 4.52 13.13 -33.28
C PHE A 160 5.67 12.21 -33.69
N SER A 161 5.87 12.00 -35.01
CA SER A 161 6.88 11.03 -35.49
C SER A 161 7.78 11.55 -36.61
N ARG A 162 9.09 11.27 -36.52
CA ARG A 162 10.12 11.66 -37.52
C ARG A 162 10.08 13.13 -37.92
N ASN A 163 9.83 14.01 -36.96
CA ASN A 163 9.93 15.45 -37.17
C ASN A 163 11.40 15.87 -36.97
N TYR A 164 11.95 16.58 -37.95
CA TYR A 164 13.40 16.71 -38.13
C TYR A 164 13.81 18.16 -38.36
N ILE A 165 14.88 18.58 -37.68
CA ILE A 165 15.54 19.87 -37.91
C ILE A 165 17.03 19.64 -38.09
N ASP A 166 17.61 20.18 -39.15
CA ASP A 166 19.05 20.35 -39.27
C ASP A 166 19.44 21.82 -39.50
N GLY A 167 20.71 22.14 -39.22
CA GLY A 167 21.22 23.47 -39.49
C GLY A 167 22.61 23.76 -38.95
N ASN A 168 23.34 24.61 -39.68
CA ASN A 168 24.62 25.19 -39.25
C ASN A 168 24.43 26.58 -38.59
N GLY A 169 23.19 27.02 -38.39
CA GLY A 169 22.84 28.24 -37.65
C GLY A 169 22.54 27.98 -36.17
N VAL A 170 22.44 29.06 -35.39
CA VAL A 170 22.22 29.04 -33.92
C VAL A 170 20.77 28.74 -33.49
N HIS A 171 19.85 28.60 -34.45
CA HIS A 171 18.42 28.35 -34.22
C HIS A 171 18.03 26.99 -34.84
N VAL A 172 18.31 25.91 -34.10
CA VAL A 172 17.91 24.53 -34.44
C VAL A 172 17.29 23.92 -33.19
N ARG A 173 16.01 24.19 -32.93
CA ARG A 173 15.43 23.91 -31.60
C ARG A 173 14.07 23.23 -31.67
N GLY A 174 13.93 22.10 -30.95
CA GLY A 174 12.67 21.37 -30.79
C GLY A 174 12.27 20.61 -32.06
N GLY A 175 12.84 19.43 -32.28
CA GLY A 175 12.69 18.67 -33.53
C GLY A 175 11.24 18.45 -33.96
N ALA A 176 10.33 18.21 -33.00
CA ALA A 176 8.89 18.30 -33.21
C ALA A 176 8.30 19.66 -32.80
N ILE A 177 8.47 20.09 -31.54
CA ILE A 177 7.80 21.27 -30.99
C ILE A 177 8.81 22.29 -30.43
N TYR A 178 8.65 23.55 -30.85
CA TYR A 178 9.26 24.70 -30.19
C TYR A 178 8.24 25.44 -29.33
N ASN A 179 8.59 25.77 -28.09
CA ASN A 179 7.75 26.51 -27.16
C ASN A 179 8.47 27.79 -26.67
N ASN A 180 8.22 28.89 -27.35
CA ASN A 180 8.75 30.22 -27.01
C ASN A 180 7.86 30.87 -25.95
N ASN A 181 8.26 30.84 -24.67
CA ASN A 181 7.55 31.44 -23.52
C ASN A 181 6.10 30.95 -23.23
N GLY A 182 5.47 30.21 -24.15
CA GLY A 182 4.10 29.72 -24.05
C GLY A 182 3.90 28.57 -23.06
N THR A 183 2.66 28.10 -22.96
CA THR A 183 2.30 26.91 -22.17
C THR A 183 2.19 25.70 -23.08
N LEU A 184 2.80 24.58 -22.69
CA LEU A 184 2.71 23.31 -23.41
C LEU A 184 2.21 22.20 -22.47
N ALA A 185 1.10 21.56 -22.84
CA ALA A 185 0.58 20.38 -22.15
C ALA A 185 0.58 19.18 -23.10
N VAL A 186 1.19 18.08 -22.69
CA VAL A 186 1.30 16.82 -23.44
C VAL A 186 0.66 15.70 -22.63
N ILE A 187 -0.44 15.13 -23.13
CA ILE A 187 -1.33 14.24 -22.39
C ILE A 187 -1.61 12.98 -23.23
N ASN A 188 -1.41 11.79 -22.66
CA ASN A 188 -1.66 10.49 -23.31
C ASN A 188 -0.99 10.35 -24.70
N SER A 189 0.12 11.05 -24.97
CA SER A 189 0.64 11.27 -26.33
C SER A 189 2.01 10.65 -26.57
N THR A 190 2.40 10.45 -27.82
CA THR A 190 3.66 9.79 -28.21
C THR A 190 4.54 10.70 -29.06
N PHE A 191 5.82 10.83 -28.71
CA PHE A 191 6.85 11.53 -29.48
C PHE A 191 7.97 10.53 -29.82
N SER A 192 8.10 10.19 -31.11
CA SER A 192 8.93 9.07 -31.56
C SER A 192 9.89 9.46 -32.69
N GLY A 193 11.18 9.15 -32.51
CA GLY A 193 12.20 9.34 -33.55
C GLY A 193 12.31 10.76 -34.11
N SER A 194 11.99 11.79 -33.30
CA SER A 194 12.18 13.19 -33.69
C SER A 194 13.62 13.63 -33.41
N VAL A 195 14.16 14.49 -34.28
CA VAL A 195 15.59 14.84 -34.27
C VAL A 195 15.79 16.36 -34.39
N ALA A 196 16.70 16.89 -33.59
CA ALA A 196 17.28 18.22 -33.78
C ALA A 196 18.80 18.09 -33.90
N LEU A 197 19.35 18.56 -35.02
CA LEU A 197 20.76 18.36 -35.39
C LEU A 197 21.43 19.70 -35.73
N SER A 198 22.48 20.07 -35.01
CA SER A 198 23.28 21.25 -35.33
C SER A 198 24.74 21.12 -34.93
N TRP A 199 25.62 21.44 -35.88
CA TRP A 199 27.06 21.53 -35.63
C TRP A 199 27.50 22.87 -35.03
N ALA A 200 26.56 23.82 -34.83
CA ALA A 200 26.85 25.20 -34.42
C ALA A 200 25.99 25.72 -33.25
N ALA A 201 24.83 25.13 -32.97
CA ALA A 201 23.96 25.55 -31.88
C ALA A 201 24.23 24.77 -30.57
N SER A 202 24.35 25.51 -29.47
CA SER A 202 24.00 25.02 -28.14
C SER A 202 22.47 25.06 -27.96
N ALA A 203 21.98 24.20 -27.06
CA ALA A 203 20.59 24.08 -26.62
C ALA A 203 19.66 23.43 -27.66
N LEU A 204 19.82 22.12 -27.89
CA LEU A 204 18.93 21.30 -28.73
C LEU A 204 17.94 20.47 -27.89
N GLY A 205 16.68 20.38 -28.33
CA GLY A 205 15.71 19.39 -27.85
C GLY A 205 15.23 18.52 -29.01
N GLY A 206 15.48 17.20 -28.98
CA GLY A 206 15.23 16.32 -30.12
C GLY A 206 13.74 16.15 -30.47
N ALA A 207 12.86 16.13 -29.47
CA ALA A 207 11.41 16.24 -29.67
C ALA A 207 10.88 17.63 -29.31
N ILE A 208 11.16 18.13 -28.10
CA ILE A 208 10.58 19.37 -27.56
C ILE A 208 11.69 20.29 -27.05
N TYR A 209 11.58 21.58 -27.36
CA TYR A 209 12.35 22.65 -26.73
C TYR A 209 11.42 23.68 -26.10
N SER A 210 11.67 24.11 -24.86
CA SER A 210 11.01 25.25 -24.22
C SER A 210 12.03 26.31 -23.80
N GLU A 211 11.75 27.58 -24.11
CA GLU A 211 12.67 28.69 -23.83
C GLU A 211 12.54 29.20 -22.38
N ASN A 212 11.38 29.74 -22.00
CA ASN A 212 11.05 30.11 -20.61
C ASN A 212 9.65 29.64 -20.17
N GLY A 213 8.99 28.83 -21.00
CA GLY A 213 7.59 28.43 -20.82
C GLY A 213 7.38 27.31 -19.80
N THR A 214 6.12 27.05 -19.47
CA THR A 214 5.72 25.90 -18.63
C THR A 214 5.41 24.69 -19.50
N VAL A 215 6.04 23.55 -19.21
CA VAL A 215 5.81 22.27 -19.89
C VAL A 215 5.26 21.25 -18.91
N THR A 216 4.15 20.60 -19.28
CA THR A 216 3.58 19.47 -18.53
C THR A 216 3.47 18.25 -19.42
N VAL A 217 3.88 17.09 -18.90
CA VAL A 217 3.91 15.80 -19.60
C VAL A 217 3.25 14.75 -18.73
N THR A 218 2.11 14.21 -19.18
CA THR A 218 1.26 13.30 -18.40
C THR A 218 0.91 12.06 -19.22
N ASN A 219 1.06 10.87 -18.64
CA ASN A 219 0.72 9.57 -19.27
C ASN A 219 1.32 9.37 -20.69
N SER A 220 2.48 9.98 -20.98
CA SER A 220 2.98 10.14 -22.36
C SER A 220 4.29 9.40 -22.59
N THR A 221 4.59 9.07 -23.85
CA THR A 221 5.77 8.31 -24.26
C THR A 221 6.69 9.13 -25.14
N PHE A 222 7.97 9.17 -24.81
CA PHE A 222 9.03 9.74 -25.63
C PHE A 222 10.03 8.63 -25.96
N SER A 223 10.10 8.21 -27.22
CA SER A 223 11.01 7.14 -27.65
C SER A 223 11.95 7.55 -28.78
N ASP A 224 13.20 7.09 -28.69
CA ASP A 224 14.17 7.11 -29.79
C ASP A 224 14.47 8.53 -30.37
N ASN A 225 14.15 9.60 -29.63
CA ASN A 225 14.38 10.98 -30.05
C ASN A 225 15.86 11.36 -29.86
N PHE A 226 16.41 12.22 -30.72
CA PHE A 226 17.85 12.52 -30.76
C PHE A 226 18.17 14.02 -30.81
N GLY A 227 18.91 14.51 -29.81
CA GLY A 227 19.60 15.81 -29.84
C GLY A 227 21.05 15.64 -30.30
N VAL A 228 21.40 16.16 -31.47
CA VAL A 228 22.73 16.00 -32.10
C VAL A 228 23.47 17.33 -32.19
N THR A 229 24.33 17.61 -31.21
CA THR A 229 25.21 18.80 -31.19
C THR A 229 26.70 18.45 -31.09
N ALA A 230 27.56 19.35 -31.58
CA ALA A 230 28.98 19.39 -31.27
C ALA A 230 29.32 20.32 -30.06
N MET A 231 28.32 20.99 -29.49
CA MET A 231 28.46 21.91 -28.35
C MET A 231 27.98 21.26 -27.04
N THR A 232 27.80 22.06 -25.98
CA THR A 232 27.64 21.57 -24.58
C THR A 232 26.22 21.25 -24.14
N ASP A 233 25.21 21.67 -24.91
CA ASP A 233 23.84 21.78 -24.41
C ASP A 233 22.87 21.08 -25.36
N SER A 234 22.31 19.96 -24.92
CA SER A 234 21.39 19.13 -25.69
C SER A 234 20.57 18.25 -24.75
N GLY A 235 19.34 17.92 -25.15
CA GLY A 235 18.46 16.96 -24.47
C GLY A 235 17.75 16.10 -25.52
N GLY A 236 17.80 14.78 -25.39
CA GLY A 236 17.43 13.88 -26.50
C GLY A 236 15.94 13.89 -26.82
N ALA A 237 15.08 13.90 -25.81
CA ALA A 237 13.66 14.15 -25.97
C ALA A 237 13.31 15.62 -25.70
N ILE A 238 13.60 16.13 -24.50
CA ILE A 238 13.14 17.45 -24.05
C ILE A 238 14.32 18.31 -23.59
N TYR A 239 14.33 19.57 -24.03
CA TYR A 239 15.23 20.61 -23.54
C TYR A 239 14.46 21.77 -22.93
N ILE A 240 14.83 22.18 -21.72
CA ILE A 240 14.27 23.32 -20.99
C ILE A 240 15.38 24.34 -20.73
N TYR A 241 15.36 25.47 -21.45
CA TYR A 241 16.36 26.52 -21.32
C TYR A 241 16.17 27.38 -20.05
N SER A 242 14.92 27.58 -19.64
CA SER A 242 14.48 28.09 -18.35
C SER A 242 12.98 27.75 -18.17
N GLY A 243 12.36 28.14 -17.06
CA GLY A 243 10.96 27.85 -16.77
C GLY A 243 10.77 26.56 -15.97
N THR A 244 9.73 25.78 -16.27
CA THR A 244 9.39 24.56 -15.52
C THR A 244 9.01 23.38 -16.41
N LEU A 245 9.36 22.17 -15.97
CA LEU A 245 8.93 20.91 -16.57
C LEU A 245 8.40 19.97 -15.48
N THR A 246 7.14 19.57 -15.60
CA THR A 246 6.51 18.53 -14.77
C THR A 246 6.24 17.29 -15.60
N VAL A 247 6.72 16.14 -15.15
CA VAL A 247 6.60 14.83 -15.81
C VAL A 247 5.89 13.85 -14.86
N THR A 248 4.76 13.30 -15.28
CA THR A 248 3.91 12.43 -14.46
C THR A 248 3.48 11.19 -15.25
N ASN A 249 3.53 10.00 -14.66
CA ASN A 249 3.06 8.74 -15.26
C ASN A 249 3.65 8.42 -16.66
N SER A 250 4.84 8.94 -16.99
CA SER A 250 5.33 9.02 -18.38
C SER A 250 6.57 8.16 -18.60
N THR A 251 6.80 7.78 -19.86
CA THR A 251 7.88 6.86 -20.27
C THR A 251 8.85 7.55 -21.22
N PHE A 252 10.15 7.50 -20.90
CA PHE A 252 11.24 7.99 -21.73
C PHE A 252 12.17 6.81 -22.03
N THR A 253 12.15 6.32 -23.28
CA THR A 253 12.88 5.11 -23.71
C THR A 253 13.83 5.37 -24.86
N ASN A 254 15.07 4.87 -24.77
CA ASN A 254 16.08 4.91 -25.84
C ASN A 254 16.41 6.32 -26.41
N ASN A 255 16.00 7.41 -25.75
CA ASN A 255 16.29 8.75 -26.24
C ASN A 255 17.80 9.01 -26.10
N ASN A 256 18.37 9.71 -27.07
CA ASN A 256 19.81 9.84 -27.23
C ASN A 256 20.22 11.31 -27.33
N SER A 257 21.42 11.63 -26.86
CA SER A 257 21.97 12.98 -26.94
C SER A 257 23.49 12.95 -27.04
N THR A 258 24.09 13.71 -27.95
CA THR A 258 25.55 13.66 -28.13
C THR A 258 26.35 14.21 -26.96
N TYR A 259 25.78 15.06 -26.10
CA TYR A 259 26.52 15.68 -24.99
C TYR A 259 25.88 15.48 -23.61
N ALA A 260 24.57 15.67 -23.44
CA ALA A 260 23.93 15.66 -22.13
C ALA A 260 22.47 15.18 -22.16
N GLY A 261 21.94 14.68 -21.04
CA GLY A 261 20.49 14.49 -20.83
C GLY A 261 19.79 13.67 -21.90
N GLY A 262 20.06 12.36 -21.94
CA GLY A 262 19.61 11.49 -23.05
C GLY A 262 18.10 11.52 -23.28
N ALA A 263 17.32 11.65 -22.20
CA ALA A 263 15.91 12.03 -22.27
C ALA A 263 15.70 13.54 -22.07
N ILE A 264 16.17 14.10 -20.94
CA ILE A 264 15.83 15.46 -20.51
C ILE A 264 17.10 16.27 -20.18
N TYR A 265 17.17 17.49 -20.69
CA TYR A 265 18.07 18.53 -20.18
C TYR A 265 17.23 19.66 -19.56
N SER A 266 17.53 20.04 -18.31
CA SER A 266 16.85 21.13 -17.62
C SER A 266 17.79 22.15 -16.98
N ASN A 267 17.69 23.40 -17.42
CA ASN A 267 18.13 24.58 -16.68
C ASN A 267 17.05 25.09 -15.71
N GLY A 268 15.78 24.83 -16.02
CA GLY A 268 14.63 25.21 -15.19
C GLY A 268 14.35 24.21 -14.06
N THR A 269 13.26 24.43 -13.33
CA THR A 269 12.79 23.51 -12.29
C THR A 269 12.20 22.24 -12.92
N LEU A 270 12.63 21.09 -12.44
CA LEU A 270 12.20 19.77 -12.91
C LEU A 270 11.47 19.00 -11.81
N THR A 271 10.25 18.54 -12.10
CA THR A 271 9.50 17.59 -11.25
C THR A 271 9.21 16.33 -12.04
N VAL A 272 9.53 15.17 -11.48
CA VAL A 272 9.28 13.85 -12.07
C VAL A 272 8.58 12.97 -11.04
N THR A 273 7.40 12.44 -11.39
CA THR A 273 6.58 11.59 -10.50
C THR A 273 6.10 10.34 -11.25
N ASN A 274 6.20 9.17 -10.60
CA ASN A 274 5.68 7.89 -11.11
C ASN A 274 6.05 7.61 -12.58
N SER A 275 7.28 7.91 -12.99
CA SER A 275 7.71 7.91 -14.40
C SER A 275 8.92 7.00 -14.62
N THR A 276 9.05 6.48 -15.85
CA THR A 276 10.09 5.51 -16.22
C THR A 276 11.06 6.09 -17.24
N PHE A 277 12.36 6.02 -16.93
CA PHE A 277 13.45 6.40 -17.81
C PHE A 277 14.31 5.17 -18.06
N SER A 278 14.21 4.58 -19.25
CA SER A 278 14.88 3.31 -19.56
C SER A 278 15.74 3.36 -20.83
N GLY A 279 16.99 2.90 -20.76
CA GLY A 279 17.86 2.74 -21.93
C GLY A 279 18.28 4.05 -22.61
N ASN A 280 18.04 5.20 -22.01
CA ASN A 280 18.43 6.49 -22.58
C ASN A 280 19.96 6.66 -22.51
N ARG A 281 20.52 7.41 -23.46
CA ARG A 281 21.97 7.54 -23.63
C ARG A 281 22.40 8.99 -23.82
N SER A 282 23.51 9.39 -23.18
CA SER A 282 24.12 10.69 -23.49
C SER A 282 25.62 10.75 -23.25
N GLY A 283 26.24 11.90 -23.49
CA GLY A 283 27.57 12.18 -22.98
C GLY A 283 27.63 12.33 -21.44
N ARG A 284 26.54 12.78 -20.79
CA ARG A 284 26.48 13.17 -19.38
C ARG A 284 25.04 13.19 -18.86
N GLY A 285 24.71 12.47 -17.79
CA GLY A 285 23.31 12.31 -17.40
C GLY A 285 22.58 11.45 -18.42
N GLY A 286 22.76 10.13 -18.38
CA GLY A 286 22.30 9.21 -19.44
C GLY A 286 20.80 9.30 -19.70
N ALA A 287 19.99 9.54 -18.66
CA ALA A 287 18.60 9.98 -18.79
C ALA A 287 18.45 11.50 -18.63
N ILE A 288 18.94 12.07 -17.52
CA ILE A 288 18.66 13.46 -17.15
C ILE A 288 19.94 14.24 -16.84
N PHE A 289 20.07 15.42 -17.43
CA PHE A 289 21.04 16.45 -17.05
C PHE A 289 20.30 17.64 -16.46
N ASN A 290 20.70 18.08 -15.27
CA ASN A 290 19.98 19.10 -14.51
C ASN A 290 20.93 20.17 -13.93
N ASN A 291 20.72 21.43 -14.31
CA ASN A 291 21.35 22.59 -13.69
C ASN A 291 20.42 23.26 -12.65
N GLY A 292 19.09 23.11 -12.78
CA GLY A 292 18.09 23.71 -11.90
C GLY A 292 17.80 22.90 -10.63
N ALA A 293 16.69 23.18 -9.96
CA ALA A 293 16.19 22.34 -8.86
C ALA A 293 15.41 21.14 -9.44
N ALA A 294 15.68 19.93 -8.95
CA ALA A 294 15.02 18.70 -9.40
C ALA A 294 14.42 17.89 -8.24
N ILE A 295 13.17 17.45 -8.42
CA ILE A 295 12.45 16.56 -7.50
C ILE A 295 12.02 15.32 -8.27
N ILE A 296 12.42 14.14 -7.81
CA ILE A 296 12.15 12.83 -8.40
C ILE A 296 11.42 11.97 -7.36
N THR A 297 10.20 11.53 -7.66
CA THR A 297 9.36 10.75 -6.73
C THR A 297 8.75 9.53 -7.43
N ASP A 298 8.64 8.40 -6.74
CA ASP A 298 7.98 7.16 -7.21
C ASP A 298 8.48 6.62 -8.57
N SER A 299 9.69 7.00 -9.00
CA SER A 299 10.13 6.87 -10.39
C SER A 299 11.21 5.80 -10.59
N THR A 300 11.30 5.26 -11.80
CA THR A 300 12.26 4.20 -12.17
C THR A 300 13.25 4.68 -13.22
N PHE A 301 14.53 4.52 -12.95
CA PHE A 301 15.64 4.79 -13.86
C PHE A 301 16.40 3.50 -14.11
N SER A 302 16.24 2.90 -15.30
CA SER A 302 16.80 1.58 -15.62
C SER A 302 17.71 1.59 -16.85
N ASN A 303 18.88 0.94 -16.76
CA ASN A 303 19.78 0.70 -17.90
C ASN A 303 20.19 1.96 -18.70
N ASN A 304 20.12 3.16 -18.11
CA ASN A 304 20.55 4.39 -18.78
C ASN A 304 22.09 4.46 -18.77
N THR A 305 22.69 5.00 -19.82
CA THR A 305 24.13 4.91 -20.05
C THR A 305 24.76 6.23 -20.46
N THR A 306 26.02 6.46 -20.09
CA THR A 306 26.85 7.49 -20.74
C THR A 306 27.73 6.92 -21.85
N SER A 307 28.30 7.80 -22.67
CA SER A 307 29.49 7.53 -23.49
C SER A 307 30.78 7.74 -22.69
N THR A 308 31.93 7.56 -23.35
CA THR A 308 33.28 7.71 -22.78
C THR A 308 33.49 9.09 -22.15
N TYR A 309 34.19 9.13 -21.01
CA TYR A 309 34.36 10.29 -20.12
C TYR A 309 33.06 10.86 -19.53
N GLY A 310 31.95 10.12 -19.67
CA GLY A 310 30.62 10.54 -19.26
C GLY A 310 30.26 10.13 -17.84
N ASP A 311 29.54 11.00 -17.16
CA ASP A 311 29.26 10.92 -15.73
C ASP A 311 27.77 11.14 -15.39
N GLY A 312 27.28 10.46 -14.35
CA GLY A 312 25.84 10.35 -14.04
C GLY A 312 25.11 9.41 -15.00
N GLY A 313 25.19 8.09 -14.79
CA GLY A 313 24.64 7.10 -15.73
C GLY A 313 23.12 7.20 -15.94
N ALA A 314 22.36 7.55 -14.90
CA ALA A 314 20.98 8.00 -15.02
C ALA A 314 20.89 9.54 -14.96
N ILE A 315 21.37 10.15 -13.87
CA ILE A 315 21.18 11.58 -13.60
C ILE A 315 22.52 12.26 -13.32
N ARG A 316 22.74 13.41 -13.94
CA ARG A 316 23.78 14.37 -13.56
C ARG A 316 23.15 15.67 -13.11
N SER A 317 23.38 16.06 -11.86
CA SER A 317 22.81 17.28 -11.28
C SER A 317 23.88 18.21 -10.73
N PHE A 318 23.88 19.46 -11.18
CA PHE A 318 24.63 20.55 -10.57
C PHE A 318 23.78 21.33 -9.54
N GLY A 319 22.48 21.46 -9.79
CA GLY A 319 21.54 22.01 -8.82
C GLY A 319 21.05 20.95 -7.83
N MET A 320 20.25 21.38 -6.86
CA MET A 320 19.71 20.53 -5.79
C MET A 320 18.82 19.42 -6.36
N LEU A 321 19.17 18.17 -6.08
CA LEU A 321 18.39 16.99 -6.45
C LEU A 321 17.80 16.32 -5.21
N THR A 322 16.48 16.12 -5.21
CA THR A 322 15.77 15.30 -4.21
C THR A 322 15.19 14.07 -4.88
N VAL A 323 15.43 12.90 -4.30
CA VAL A 323 14.98 11.59 -4.78
C VAL A 323 14.21 10.89 -3.66
N THR A 324 12.96 10.50 -3.92
CA THR A 324 12.07 9.86 -2.94
C THR A 324 11.40 8.62 -3.54
N ASN A 325 11.33 7.53 -2.78
CA ASN A 325 10.59 6.30 -3.13
C ASN A 325 10.87 5.77 -4.55
N SER A 326 12.10 5.92 -5.04
CA SER A 326 12.47 5.70 -6.44
C SER A 326 13.48 4.57 -6.60
N THR A 327 13.55 3.96 -7.79
CA THR A 327 14.47 2.84 -8.09
C THR A 327 15.44 3.20 -9.22
N PHE A 328 16.73 2.98 -8.98
CA PHE A 328 17.81 3.16 -9.95
C PHE A 328 18.48 1.80 -10.18
N SER A 329 18.27 1.20 -11.34
CA SER A 329 18.70 -0.17 -11.65
C SER A 329 19.58 -0.28 -12.91
N GLY A 330 20.76 -0.88 -12.78
CA GLY A 330 21.61 -1.21 -13.95
C GLY A 330 22.13 -0.02 -14.76
N ASN A 331 22.09 1.21 -14.23
CA ASN A 331 22.58 2.38 -14.94
C ASN A 331 24.12 2.40 -14.95
N GLN A 332 24.72 2.97 -16.00
CA GLN A 332 26.16 2.91 -16.23
C GLN A 332 26.76 4.28 -16.59
N ALA A 333 27.76 4.69 -15.82
CA ALA A 333 28.69 5.76 -16.18
C ALA A 333 30.04 5.16 -16.62
N ASP A 334 30.67 5.76 -17.62
CA ASP A 334 32.07 5.46 -17.96
C ASP A 334 33.02 6.08 -16.91
N TRP A 335 32.64 7.25 -16.39
CA TRP A 335 33.25 7.90 -15.24
C TRP A 335 32.34 7.80 -14.01
N ASP A 336 32.07 8.89 -13.30
CA ASP A 336 31.64 8.84 -11.91
C ASP A 336 30.11 8.94 -11.75
N GLY A 337 29.56 8.28 -10.74
CA GLY A 337 28.13 8.25 -10.44
C GLY A 337 27.35 7.35 -11.40
N GLY A 338 27.46 6.03 -11.22
CA GLY A 338 26.85 5.06 -12.14
C GLY A 338 25.33 5.16 -12.25
N ALA A 339 24.64 5.58 -11.18
CA ALA A 339 23.28 6.12 -11.27
C ALA A 339 23.27 7.64 -11.24
N ILE A 340 23.81 8.26 -10.19
CA ILE A 340 23.70 9.70 -9.94
C ILE A 340 25.08 10.33 -9.71
N LYS A 341 25.33 11.46 -10.37
CA LYS A 341 26.41 12.38 -9.98
C LYS A 341 25.86 13.76 -9.64
N GLY A 342 26.12 14.24 -8.43
CA GLY A 342 25.64 15.53 -7.95
C GLY A 342 25.45 15.59 -6.43
N GLY A 343 25.06 16.75 -5.92
CA GLY A 343 24.58 16.88 -4.54
C GLY A 343 23.14 16.39 -4.43
N VAL A 344 22.87 15.39 -3.59
CA VAL A 344 21.58 14.68 -3.59
C VAL A 344 21.02 14.38 -2.19
N THR A 345 19.73 14.64 -2.00
CA THR A 345 18.94 14.10 -0.89
C THR A 345 18.18 12.88 -1.37
N VAL A 346 18.41 11.72 -0.76
CA VAL A 346 17.77 10.44 -1.10
C VAL A 346 16.93 9.96 0.08
N SER A 347 15.66 9.61 -0.15
CA SER A 347 14.80 8.97 0.84
C SER A 347 14.06 7.76 0.27
N LYS A 348 13.88 6.70 1.07
CA LYS A 348 13.05 5.52 0.74
C LYS A 348 13.37 4.83 -0.60
N SER A 349 14.59 4.98 -1.11
CA SER A 349 14.93 4.64 -2.49
C SER A 349 15.93 3.49 -2.61
N THR A 350 15.97 2.88 -3.78
CA THR A 350 16.80 1.69 -4.05
C THR A 350 17.76 1.94 -5.20
N PHE A 351 19.03 1.60 -4.98
CA PHE A 351 20.09 1.64 -5.98
C PHE A 351 20.64 0.21 -6.15
N VAL A 352 20.41 -0.39 -7.32
CA VAL A 352 20.76 -1.78 -7.60
C VAL A 352 21.59 -1.94 -8.88
N SER A 353 22.69 -2.68 -8.82
CA SER A 353 23.51 -3.07 -9.98
C SER A 353 23.99 -1.92 -10.88
N ASN A 354 24.05 -0.69 -10.38
CA ASN A 354 24.59 0.44 -11.13
C ASN A 354 26.13 0.35 -11.17
N SER A 355 26.75 0.88 -12.23
CA SER A 355 28.19 0.74 -12.46
C SER A 355 28.86 2.07 -12.84
N GLY A 356 30.03 2.33 -12.28
CA GLY A 356 30.82 3.52 -12.59
C GLY A 356 32.31 3.34 -12.29
N ARG A 357 33.08 4.42 -12.44
CA ARG A 357 34.49 4.48 -12.06
C ARG A 357 34.66 4.81 -10.57
N MET A 358 34.02 5.88 -10.12
CA MET A 358 33.88 6.25 -8.71
C MET A 358 32.39 6.45 -8.40
N GLY A 359 31.90 5.96 -7.28
CA GLY A 359 30.47 6.06 -6.94
C GLY A 359 29.60 5.20 -7.85
N GLY A 360 29.65 3.88 -7.68
CA GLY A 360 28.96 2.91 -8.54
C GLY A 360 27.44 3.12 -8.58
N ALA A 361 26.81 3.50 -7.46
CA ALA A 361 25.50 4.15 -7.48
C ALA A 361 25.63 5.68 -7.51
N ILE A 362 26.24 6.28 -6.48
CA ILE A 362 26.23 7.74 -6.29
C ILE A 362 27.66 8.27 -6.15
N TYR A 363 27.99 9.31 -6.93
CA TYR A 363 29.15 10.17 -6.72
C TYR A 363 28.69 11.57 -6.28
N GLY A 364 28.95 11.92 -5.03
CA GLY A 364 28.60 13.23 -4.45
C GLY A 364 28.31 13.18 -2.96
N GLY A 365 28.14 14.35 -2.36
CA GLY A 365 27.65 14.52 -0.99
C GLY A 365 26.13 14.76 -0.94
N GLY A 366 25.61 14.90 0.27
CA GLY A 366 24.18 15.13 0.51
C GLY A 366 23.68 14.32 1.70
N THR A 367 22.44 13.84 1.65
CA THR A 367 21.81 13.09 2.76
C THR A 367 21.08 11.87 2.23
N ILE A 368 21.34 10.68 2.77
CA ILE A 368 20.72 9.42 2.39
C ILE A 368 19.95 8.86 3.60
N ILE A 369 18.66 8.57 3.42
CA ILE A 369 17.74 8.24 4.51
C ILE A 369 16.87 7.04 4.12
N ASN A 370 16.66 6.06 5.00
CA ASN A 370 15.69 4.97 4.80
C ASN A 370 15.89 4.25 3.45
N SER A 371 17.12 4.06 2.97
CA SER A 371 17.39 3.67 1.57
C SER A 371 18.34 2.47 1.46
N THR A 372 18.27 1.72 0.36
CA THR A 372 19.02 0.48 0.16
C THR A 372 19.88 0.50 -1.09
N PHE A 373 21.16 0.12 -0.94
CA PHE A 373 22.17 0.11 -1.98
C PHE A 373 22.78 -1.30 -2.07
N PHE A 374 22.59 -2.00 -3.21
CA PHE A 374 23.15 -3.34 -3.38
C PHE A 374 23.63 -3.67 -4.79
N SER A 375 24.62 -4.56 -4.90
CA SER A 375 25.22 -5.01 -6.17
C SER A 375 25.81 -3.91 -7.06
N ASN A 376 25.91 -2.66 -6.59
CA ASN A 376 26.51 -1.57 -7.34
C ASN A 376 28.04 -1.74 -7.39
N SER A 377 28.67 -1.29 -8.47
CA SER A 377 30.09 -1.56 -8.75
C SER A 377 30.88 -0.31 -9.15
N ALA A 378 32.09 -0.17 -8.60
CA ALA A 378 33.04 0.88 -8.93
C ALA A 378 34.37 0.27 -9.42
N THR A 379 34.84 0.66 -10.60
CA THR A 379 36.15 0.23 -11.11
C THR A 379 37.34 0.89 -10.39
N TYR A 380 37.06 1.78 -9.43
CA TYR A 380 38.05 2.35 -8.51
C TYR A 380 37.53 2.38 -7.06
N GLN A 381 36.61 3.29 -6.72
CA GLN A 381 36.25 3.57 -5.32
C GLN A 381 34.76 3.89 -5.12
N GLY A 382 34.19 3.49 -3.98
CA GLY A 382 32.81 3.81 -3.61
C GLY A 382 31.80 3.01 -4.43
N GLY A 383 31.66 1.71 -4.19
CA GLY A 383 30.77 0.83 -4.97
C GLY A 383 29.30 1.23 -4.84
N GLY A 384 28.81 1.44 -3.62
CA GLY A 384 27.56 2.15 -3.37
C GLY A 384 27.74 3.66 -3.50
N LEU A 385 28.39 4.27 -2.51
CA LEU A 385 28.57 5.73 -2.41
C LEU A 385 30.05 6.13 -2.49
N TYR A 386 30.35 7.20 -3.23
CA TYR A 386 31.59 7.97 -3.13
C TYR A 386 31.25 9.42 -2.75
N GLY A 387 31.68 9.90 -1.57
CA GLY A 387 31.44 11.30 -1.18
C GLY A 387 31.62 11.62 0.31
N SER A 388 31.01 12.73 0.75
CA SER A 388 31.04 13.23 2.14
C SER A 388 29.64 13.65 2.60
N GLY A 389 28.68 12.72 2.53
CA GLY A 389 27.27 12.94 2.90
C GLY A 389 26.87 12.29 4.21
N THR A 390 25.71 12.69 4.75
CA THR A 390 25.11 12.07 5.93
C THR A 390 24.29 10.84 5.54
N VAL A 391 24.42 9.73 6.26
CA VAL A 391 23.67 8.48 6.03
C VAL A 391 22.90 8.12 7.29
N ILE A 392 21.58 7.93 7.15
CA ILE A 392 20.64 7.65 8.23
C ILE A 392 19.80 6.43 7.86
N ASN A 393 19.59 5.48 8.79
CA ASN A 393 18.65 4.36 8.64
C ASN A 393 18.77 3.67 7.26
N SER A 394 19.97 3.34 6.80
CA SER A 394 20.18 2.90 5.40
C SER A 394 21.10 1.69 5.31
N THR A 395 20.92 0.87 4.27
CA THR A 395 21.58 -0.43 4.13
C THR A 395 22.42 -0.48 2.86
N PHE A 396 23.73 -0.67 3.01
CA PHE A 396 24.71 -0.81 1.93
C PHE A 396 25.29 -2.23 1.96
N SER A 397 24.83 -3.12 1.08
CA SER A 397 25.28 -4.52 1.09
C SER A 397 25.50 -5.15 -0.28
N GLY A 398 26.53 -5.99 -0.41
CA GLY A 398 26.86 -6.68 -1.66
C GLY A 398 27.35 -5.76 -2.79
N ASN A 399 27.76 -4.52 -2.49
CA ASN A 399 28.37 -3.60 -3.45
C ASN A 399 29.88 -3.90 -3.61
N SER A 400 30.51 -3.38 -4.65
CA SER A 400 31.93 -3.67 -4.95
C SER A 400 32.72 -2.45 -5.41
N ALA A 401 33.97 -2.34 -4.95
CA ALA A 401 34.94 -1.39 -5.44
C ALA A 401 36.30 -2.08 -5.67
N ALA A 402 36.96 -1.80 -6.79
CA ALA A 402 38.22 -2.46 -7.14
C ALA A 402 39.39 -2.11 -6.20
N ASN A 403 39.43 -0.87 -5.69
CA ASN A 403 40.48 -0.42 -4.77
C ASN A 403 39.98 -0.30 -3.32
N SER A 404 38.91 0.46 -3.07
CA SER A 404 38.42 0.67 -1.69
C SER A 404 37.02 1.27 -1.57
N GLY A 405 36.35 0.93 -0.46
CA GLY A 405 35.01 1.41 -0.11
C GLY A 405 33.95 0.78 -1.02
N GLY A 406 33.80 -0.54 -0.95
CA GLY A 406 32.76 -1.27 -1.66
C GLY A 406 31.37 -0.74 -1.30
N GLY A 407 31.06 -0.59 -0.01
CA GLY A 407 29.81 0.02 0.44
C GLY A 407 29.87 1.54 0.28
N ILE A 408 30.75 2.16 1.07
CA ILE A 408 30.97 3.61 1.08
C ILE A 408 32.48 3.93 1.00
N TYR A 409 32.84 4.85 0.12
CA TYR A 409 34.13 5.54 0.14
C TYR A 409 33.93 7.00 0.53
N VAL A 410 34.64 7.41 1.58
CA VAL A 410 34.57 8.75 2.16
C VAL A 410 35.65 9.64 1.55
N SER A 411 35.25 10.72 0.90
CA SER A 411 36.15 11.64 0.21
C SER A 411 35.94 13.11 0.62
N GLY A 412 36.92 13.73 1.25
CA GLY A 412 36.95 15.19 1.46
C GLY A 412 37.51 15.63 2.81
N TRP A 413 37.42 16.94 3.06
CA TRP A 413 37.84 17.59 4.31
C TRP A 413 36.77 17.56 5.41
N LEU A 414 35.51 17.33 5.05
CA LEU A 414 34.39 17.20 5.98
C LEU A 414 34.08 15.72 6.18
N ALA A 415 34.11 15.28 7.43
CA ALA A 415 33.84 13.89 7.79
C ALA A 415 32.31 13.63 7.76
N PRO A 416 31.83 12.61 7.03
CA PRO A 416 30.40 12.28 6.95
C PRO A 416 29.87 11.77 8.29
N THR A 417 28.57 11.96 8.53
CA THR A 417 27.88 11.42 9.70
C THR A 417 27.11 10.16 9.32
N LEU A 418 27.39 9.05 9.99
CA LEU A 418 26.67 7.78 9.83
C LEU A 418 25.80 7.54 11.08
N LYS A 419 24.50 7.31 10.92
CA LYS A 419 23.58 6.98 12.02
C LYS A 419 22.66 5.83 11.64
N ASN A 420 22.50 4.84 12.50
CA ASN A 420 21.61 3.71 12.26
C ASN A 420 21.84 3.04 10.87
N ALA A 421 23.08 3.05 10.35
CA ALA A 421 23.38 2.51 9.02
C ALA A 421 23.91 1.08 9.12
N ILE A 422 23.48 0.19 8.21
CA ILE A 422 24.11 -1.11 7.97
C ILE A 422 25.05 -0.97 6.77
N ILE A 423 26.31 -1.36 6.93
CA ILE A 423 27.28 -1.47 5.84
C ILE A 423 27.98 -2.83 5.96
N ALA A 424 27.64 -3.78 5.09
CA ALA A 424 28.07 -5.18 5.25
C ALA A 424 28.18 -5.94 3.94
N ASP A 425 29.08 -6.92 3.86
CA ASP A 425 29.24 -7.82 2.71
C ASP A 425 29.67 -7.11 1.41
N ASN A 426 30.36 -5.97 1.51
CA ASN A 426 30.84 -5.23 0.35
C ASN A 426 32.29 -5.59 -0.01
N THR A 427 32.55 -5.80 -1.31
CA THR A 427 33.90 -6.13 -1.83
C THR A 427 34.74 -4.87 -1.97
N GLY A 428 35.98 -4.88 -1.47
CA GLY A 428 36.81 -3.68 -1.34
C GLY A 428 36.62 -2.95 0.01
N GLY A 429 36.04 -3.64 1.00
CA GLY A 429 35.79 -3.14 2.35
C GLY A 429 34.48 -2.37 2.46
N ASP A 430 33.84 -2.44 3.63
CA ASP A 430 32.51 -1.85 3.82
C ASP A 430 32.54 -0.31 3.77
N CYS A 431 33.35 0.34 4.62
CA CYS A 431 33.43 1.79 4.74
C CYS A 431 34.88 2.27 4.84
N VAL A 432 35.39 2.99 3.84
CA VAL A 432 36.80 3.44 3.79
C VAL A 432 36.90 4.96 3.87
N GLY A 433 37.82 5.45 4.72
CA GLY A 433 38.08 6.86 5.04
C GLY A 433 37.78 7.14 6.51
N THR A 434 37.34 8.36 6.83
CA THR A 434 37.08 8.79 8.22
C THR A 434 35.72 9.50 8.33
N ALA A 435 34.78 8.91 9.07
CA ALA A 435 33.52 9.53 9.46
C ALA A 435 33.68 10.44 10.68
N ASP A 436 32.71 11.31 10.94
CA ASP A 436 32.66 12.08 12.20
C ASP A 436 32.34 11.11 13.34
N THR A 437 33.37 10.68 14.06
CA THR A 437 33.28 9.74 15.18
C THR A 437 32.51 10.31 16.39
N SER A 438 32.26 11.62 16.45
CA SER A 438 31.48 12.27 17.51
C SER A 438 29.98 12.33 17.19
N SER A 439 29.62 12.60 15.94
CA SER A 439 28.21 12.62 15.49
C SER A 439 27.67 11.26 15.05
N SER A 440 28.55 10.31 14.71
CA SER A 440 28.17 8.99 14.19
C SER A 440 27.92 7.98 15.30
N LYS A 441 26.76 7.31 15.26
CA LYS A 441 26.29 6.42 16.33
C LYS A 441 25.36 5.32 15.83
N ASN A 442 25.29 4.22 16.59
CA ASN A 442 24.40 3.08 16.36
C ASN A 442 24.48 2.51 14.93
N ASN A 443 25.66 2.51 14.29
CA ASN A 443 25.87 1.87 12.99
C ASN A 443 26.34 0.43 13.16
N LEU A 444 25.98 -0.43 12.21
CA LEU A 444 26.49 -1.80 12.12
C LEU A 444 27.38 -1.93 10.89
N ILE A 445 28.67 -2.20 11.09
CA ILE A 445 29.63 -2.44 10.00
C ILE A 445 30.30 -3.81 10.17
N LYS A 446 30.24 -4.64 9.13
CA LYS A 446 30.72 -6.04 9.19
C LYS A 446 32.23 -6.15 9.10
N ASP A 447 32.86 -5.39 8.21
CA ASP A 447 34.32 -5.27 8.09
C ASP A 447 34.89 -4.34 9.17
N SER A 448 35.57 -4.91 10.17
CA SER A 448 36.22 -4.16 11.25
C SER A 448 37.54 -3.48 10.87
N ALA A 449 38.14 -3.81 9.72
CA ALA A 449 39.29 -3.09 9.18
C ALA A 449 38.84 -1.86 8.37
N ASN A 450 37.70 -1.95 7.70
CA ASN A 450 37.11 -0.89 6.88
C ASN A 450 35.79 -0.38 7.51
N ALA A 451 35.92 0.25 8.68
CA ALA A 451 34.81 0.79 9.48
C ALA A 451 34.71 2.34 9.48
N CYS A 452 35.28 3.02 8.49
CA CYS A 452 35.37 4.50 8.43
C CYS A 452 35.91 5.20 9.71
N GLY A 453 36.78 4.52 10.47
CA GLY A 453 37.29 5.03 11.75
C GLY A 453 36.32 4.96 12.93
N LEU A 454 35.16 4.30 12.77
CA LEU A 454 34.27 3.95 13.88
C LEU A 454 34.80 2.74 14.66
N THR A 455 34.54 2.71 15.97
CA THR A 455 35.06 1.69 16.90
C THR A 455 33.91 0.94 17.57
N ASN A 456 34.03 -0.39 17.69
CA ASN A 456 33.03 -1.22 18.34
C ASN A 456 32.72 -0.75 19.78
N GLY A 457 31.43 -0.70 20.14
CA GLY A 457 30.95 -0.26 21.45
C GLY A 457 31.02 1.25 21.72
N VAL A 458 31.71 2.04 20.89
CA VAL A 458 31.73 3.51 21.01
C VAL A 458 30.48 4.07 20.35
N ASN A 459 29.74 4.94 21.04
CA ASN A 459 28.49 5.54 20.56
C ASN A 459 27.48 4.50 20.02
N GLY A 460 27.38 3.32 20.65
CA GLY A 460 26.47 2.25 20.21
C GLY A 460 26.82 1.58 18.88
N ASN A 461 27.97 1.90 18.26
CA ASN A 461 28.35 1.28 16.99
C ASN A 461 28.74 -0.19 17.18
N ILE A 462 28.23 -1.07 16.32
CA ILE A 462 28.46 -2.52 16.30
C ILE A 462 29.41 -2.82 15.12
N ILE A 463 30.67 -3.09 15.42
CA ILE A 463 31.73 -3.22 14.39
C ILE A 463 32.37 -4.61 14.44
N GLY A 464 32.46 -5.28 13.29
CA GLY A 464 33.01 -6.64 13.17
C GLY A 464 31.97 -7.77 13.31
N VAL A 465 30.68 -7.48 13.07
CA VAL A 465 29.57 -8.41 13.31
C VAL A 465 28.69 -8.53 12.06
N ASP A 466 28.13 -9.72 11.82
CA ASP A 466 27.19 -9.95 10.72
C ASP A 466 25.81 -9.35 11.03
N PRO A 467 25.22 -8.48 10.18
CA PRO A 467 23.86 -7.96 10.37
C PRO A 467 22.75 -8.99 10.20
N MET A 468 23.02 -10.20 9.68
CA MET A 468 22.02 -11.23 9.40
C MET A 468 20.88 -10.70 8.50
N LEU A 469 21.24 -10.13 7.35
CA LEU A 469 20.27 -9.67 6.35
C LEU A 469 19.54 -10.85 5.69
N GLY A 470 18.24 -10.69 5.49
CA GLY A 470 17.39 -11.61 4.74
C GLY A 470 17.46 -11.38 3.23
N THR A 471 16.72 -12.20 2.46
CA THR A 471 16.61 -12.03 1.01
C THR A 471 15.92 -10.71 0.65
N VAL A 472 16.49 -9.96 -0.31
CA VAL A 472 15.93 -8.71 -0.83
C VAL A 472 14.47 -8.88 -1.25
N THR A 473 13.61 -7.92 -0.89
CA THR A 473 12.18 -7.94 -1.18
C THR A 473 11.59 -6.53 -1.31
N GLY A 474 10.33 -6.43 -1.74
CA GLY A 474 9.58 -5.17 -1.88
C GLY A 474 9.94 -4.33 -3.11
N SER A 475 9.31 -3.17 -3.23
CA SER A 475 9.55 -2.17 -4.27
C SER A 475 9.21 -0.77 -3.73
N PRO A 476 10.16 0.19 -3.67
CA PRO A 476 11.60 0.02 -3.89
C PRO A 476 12.21 -1.03 -2.95
N ALA A 477 13.09 -1.89 -3.47
CA ALA A 477 13.55 -3.09 -2.78
C ALA A 477 14.51 -2.83 -1.61
N TYR A 478 14.38 -3.63 -0.54
CA TYR A 478 15.12 -3.54 0.73
C TYR A 478 15.51 -4.94 1.25
N PHE A 479 16.42 -4.98 2.22
CA PHE A 479 16.75 -6.21 2.97
C PHE A 479 15.93 -6.26 4.28
N PRO A 480 15.13 -7.32 4.53
CA PRO A 480 14.62 -7.61 5.86
C PRO A 480 15.75 -7.99 6.83
N LEU A 481 15.51 -7.88 8.14
CA LEU A 481 16.38 -8.46 9.17
C LEU A 481 15.91 -9.89 9.50
N LEU A 482 16.84 -10.82 9.69
CA LEU A 482 16.53 -12.18 10.15
C LEU A 482 16.35 -12.21 11.67
N ALA A 483 15.59 -13.19 12.17
CA ALA A 483 15.38 -13.37 13.61
C ALA A 483 16.72 -13.60 14.34
N GLY A 484 16.96 -12.81 15.39
CA GLY A 484 18.25 -12.79 16.12
C GLY A 484 19.31 -11.88 15.52
N SER A 485 18.99 -11.10 14.48
CA SER A 485 19.88 -10.07 13.93
C SER A 485 20.31 -9.06 15.02
N PRO A 486 21.61 -8.72 15.13
CA PRO A 486 22.09 -7.70 16.05
C PRO A 486 21.78 -6.25 15.61
N ALA A 487 21.05 -6.06 14.50
CA ALA A 487 20.51 -4.76 14.11
C ALA A 487 19.11 -4.48 14.71
N ILE A 488 18.42 -5.51 15.21
CA ILE A 488 17.08 -5.39 15.80
C ILE A 488 17.18 -4.72 17.18
N ASP A 489 16.29 -3.76 17.46
CA ASP A 489 16.24 -3.03 18.74
C ASP A 489 17.57 -2.34 19.13
N ALA A 490 18.42 -2.00 18.15
CA ALA A 490 19.80 -1.51 18.37
C ALA A 490 20.06 -0.08 17.88
N GLY A 491 19.08 0.60 17.28
CA GLY A 491 19.19 1.94 16.72
C GLY A 491 19.07 3.07 17.75
N ASP A 492 19.40 4.29 17.31
CA ASP A 492 19.17 5.52 18.06
C ASP A 492 17.76 6.06 17.81
N ASP A 493 16.86 5.89 18.80
CA ASP A 493 15.47 6.35 18.73
C ASP A 493 15.36 7.85 18.42
N ALA A 494 16.27 8.68 18.95
CA ALA A 494 16.27 10.13 18.70
C ALA A 494 16.51 10.48 17.22
N THR A 495 17.25 9.65 16.49
CA THR A 495 17.44 9.77 15.04
C THR A 495 16.22 9.25 14.28
N CYS A 496 15.60 8.15 14.74
CA CYS A 496 14.35 7.65 14.15
C CYS A 496 13.16 8.62 14.35
N ALA A 497 13.14 9.33 15.48
CA ALA A 497 12.09 10.24 15.90
C ALA A 497 12.07 11.57 15.14
N ASP A 498 13.15 11.96 14.45
CA ASP A 498 13.25 13.26 13.78
C ASP A 498 12.23 13.40 12.63
N PRO A 499 11.22 14.27 12.76
CA PRO A 499 10.20 14.46 11.73
C PRO A 499 10.69 15.28 10.53
N ALA A 500 11.81 16.00 10.66
CA ALA A 500 12.37 16.82 9.60
C ALA A 500 13.26 16.02 8.62
N THR A 501 13.74 14.84 9.03
CA THR A 501 14.63 14.00 8.20
C THR A 501 14.10 12.59 7.98
N VAL A 502 13.70 11.86 9.03
CA VAL A 502 13.29 10.44 8.96
C VAL A 502 11.77 10.26 8.89
N ASN A 503 11.02 11.09 9.63
CA ASN A 503 9.56 11.01 9.77
C ASN A 503 9.06 9.65 10.28
N ASN A 504 9.73 9.08 11.30
CA ASN A 504 9.31 7.89 12.05
C ASN A 504 8.97 6.65 11.20
N GLN A 505 9.57 6.48 10.02
CA GLN A 505 9.26 5.37 9.12
C GLN A 505 10.54 4.73 8.55
N SER A 506 10.48 3.43 8.28
CA SER A 506 11.45 2.67 7.48
C SER A 506 11.28 2.92 5.96
N GLN A 507 12.12 2.29 5.14
CA GLN A 507 11.98 2.28 3.67
C GLN A 507 10.59 1.80 3.23
N ASN A 508 10.15 0.67 3.80
CA ASN A 508 8.86 0.05 3.50
C ASN A 508 7.67 0.67 4.26
N GLY A 509 7.85 1.84 4.89
CA GLY A 509 6.78 2.61 5.52
C GLY A 509 6.27 2.09 6.86
N VAL A 510 6.94 1.09 7.45
CA VAL A 510 6.64 0.62 8.82
C VAL A 510 7.07 1.70 9.82
N THR A 511 6.20 2.01 10.77
CA THR A 511 6.46 3.02 11.81
C THR A 511 7.56 2.55 12.77
N ARG A 512 8.49 3.45 13.10
CA ARG A 512 9.56 3.21 14.07
C ARG A 512 9.23 3.82 15.44
N PRO A 513 9.60 3.19 16.57
CA PRO A 513 10.04 1.80 16.68
C PRO A 513 8.87 0.81 16.55
N GLN A 514 9.16 -0.46 16.27
CA GLN A 514 8.22 -1.58 16.50
C GLN A 514 8.52 -2.32 17.82
N GLY A 515 9.79 -2.42 18.22
CA GLY A 515 10.23 -2.99 19.49
C GLY A 515 10.48 -1.93 20.57
N PRO A 516 11.19 -2.28 21.66
CA PRO A 516 11.78 -1.33 22.61
C PRO A 516 12.56 -0.17 21.99
N HIS A 517 13.26 -0.39 20.87
CA HIS A 517 14.04 0.63 20.15
C HIS A 517 13.82 0.47 18.63
N CYS A 518 14.25 1.45 17.82
CA CYS A 518 14.19 1.30 16.36
C CYS A 518 15.37 0.48 15.81
N ASP A 519 15.21 -0.06 14.60
CA ASP A 519 16.23 -0.93 14.00
C ASP A 519 17.35 -0.15 13.29
N ILE A 520 18.55 -0.72 13.29
CA ILE A 520 19.66 -0.28 12.42
C ILE A 520 19.34 -0.72 10.98
N GLY A 521 19.59 0.16 10.00
CA GLY A 521 19.40 -0.09 8.58
C GLY A 521 18.10 0.48 8.02
N SER A 522 17.76 0.09 6.79
CA SER A 522 16.62 0.59 6.01
C SER A 522 15.27 -0.05 6.33
N TYR A 523 15.27 -1.17 7.05
CA TYR A 523 14.10 -1.95 7.43
C TYR A 523 13.72 -1.73 8.90
N GLU A 524 12.49 -2.06 9.27
CA GLU A 524 12.06 -2.14 10.67
C GLU A 524 11.29 -3.46 10.83
N ALA A 525 11.78 -4.32 11.71
CA ALA A 525 11.24 -5.65 11.93
C ALA A 525 9.92 -5.58 12.72
N PRO A 526 8.87 -6.31 12.32
CA PRO A 526 7.65 -6.40 13.11
C PRO A 526 7.95 -7.12 14.42
N GLN A 527 7.56 -6.54 15.55
CA GLN A 527 7.72 -7.17 16.86
C GLN A 527 7.01 -8.53 16.90
N ALA A 528 7.72 -9.56 17.35
CA ALA A 528 7.12 -10.86 17.60
C ALA A 528 6.09 -10.75 18.74
N ALA A 529 4.84 -11.10 18.47
CA ALA A 529 3.77 -11.02 19.46
C ALA A 529 4.10 -11.88 20.70
N PRO A 530 3.92 -11.37 21.93
CA PRO A 530 4.32 -12.08 23.14
C PRO A 530 3.50 -13.36 23.39
N PRO A 531 3.95 -14.26 24.29
CA PRO A 531 3.16 -15.41 24.73
C PRO A 531 1.78 -14.99 25.25
N PRO A 532 0.73 -15.82 25.11
CA PRO A 532 -0.62 -15.43 25.48
C PRO A 532 -0.80 -15.25 26.99
N ALA A 533 -1.86 -14.56 27.40
CA ALA A 533 -2.27 -14.48 28.80
C ALA A 533 -2.71 -15.87 29.35
N ALA A 534 -2.67 -16.04 30.67
CA ALA A 534 -3.18 -17.25 31.31
C ALA A 534 -4.70 -17.43 31.06
N PRO A 535 -5.18 -18.64 30.74
CA PRO A 535 -6.62 -18.92 30.63
C PRO A 535 -7.40 -18.57 31.90
N GLN A 536 -8.50 -17.84 31.72
CA GLN A 536 -9.40 -17.41 32.79
C GLN A 536 -10.73 -18.18 32.72
N ASN A 537 -11.52 -18.08 33.80
CA ASN A 537 -12.83 -18.74 33.92
C ASN A 537 -12.77 -20.26 33.65
N VAL A 538 -11.68 -20.91 34.08
CA VAL A 538 -11.55 -22.36 34.00
C VAL A 538 -12.55 -23.01 34.96
N ALA A 539 -13.26 -24.02 34.49
CA ALA A 539 -14.19 -24.83 35.28
C ALA A 539 -14.03 -26.31 34.96
N ALA A 540 -14.34 -27.18 35.93
CA ALA A 540 -14.29 -28.64 35.80
C ALA A 540 -15.62 -29.25 36.21
N THR A 541 -16.31 -29.91 35.27
CA THR A 541 -17.60 -30.56 35.49
C THR A 541 -17.42 -32.07 35.50
N PRO A 542 -17.74 -32.79 36.60
CA PRO A 542 -17.67 -34.25 36.65
C PRO A 542 -18.80 -34.91 35.84
N GLY A 543 -18.53 -36.11 35.36
CA GLY A 543 -19.52 -37.05 34.82
C GLY A 543 -19.18 -38.48 35.22
N ASP A 544 -19.82 -39.47 34.59
CA ASP A 544 -19.52 -40.88 34.84
C ASP A 544 -18.22 -41.27 34.13
N GLY A 545 -17.17 -41.55 34.90
CA GLY A 545 -15.83 -41.88 34.40
C GLY A 545 -15.12 -40.77 33.62
N GLN A 546 -15.53 -39.51 33.78
CA GLN A 546 -14.99 -38.37 33.01
C GLN A 546 -15.05 -37.02 33.74
N VAL A 547 -14.24 -36.06 33.27
CA VAL A 547 -14.34 -34.63 33.60
C VAL A 547 -14.33 -33.82 32.31
N THR A 548 -15.28 -32.90 32.16
CA THR A 548 -15.28 -31.87 31.11
C THR A 548 -14.74 -30.55 31.68
N LEU A 549 -13.65 -30.05 31.08
CA LEU A 549 -13.08 -28.75 31.34
C LEU A 549 -13.61 -27.72 30.34
N THR A 550 -13.84 -26.49 30.79
CA THR A 550 -14.12 -25.32 29.95
C THR A 550 -13.32 -24.11 30.43
N TRP A 551 -13.03 -23.15 29.54
CA TRP A 551 -12.32 -21.92 29.86
C TRP A 551 -12.69 -20.76 28.92
N GLY A 552 -12.24 -19.54 29.23
CA GLY A 552 -12.38 -18.38 28.35
C GLY A 552 -11.35 -18.38 27.20
N ALA A 553 -11.77 -17.94 26.02
CA ALA A 553 -10.86 -17.78 24.87
C ALA A 553 -9.79 -16.72 25.15
N VAL A 554 -8.52 -17.07 24.93
CA VAL A 554 -7.38 -16.16 25.11
C VAL A 554 -7.00 -15.53 23.77
N GLN A 555 -6.95 -14.20 23.71
CA GLN A 555 -6.52 -13.46 22.53
C GLN A 555 -5.06 -13.81 22.17
N GLY A 556 -4.81 -14.10 20.89
CA GLY A 556 -3.48 -14.43 20.38
C GLY A 556 -3.01 -15.87 20.64
N ALA A 557 -3.83 -16.72 21.29
CA ALA A 557 -3.56 -18.14 21.43
C ALA A 557 -3.94 -18.91 20.15
N THR A 558 -3.09 -19.84 19.72
CA THR A 558 -3.36 -20.78 18.61
C THR A 558 -3.80 -22.16 19.12
N SER A 559 -3.48 -22.50 20.37
CA SER A 559 -3.94 -23.72 21.05
C SER A 559 -3.78 -23.60 22.57
N TYR A 560 -4.23 -24.62 23.29
CA TYR A 560 -4.11 -24.76 24.74
C TYR A 560 -3.44 -26.09 25.12
N ASN A 561 -2.75 -26.11 26.26
CA ASN A 561 -2.32 -27.34 26.92
C ASN A 561 -3.08 -27.48 28.25
N ILE A 562 -3.25 -28.73 28.70
CA ILE A 562 -3.88 -29.08 29.97
C ILE A 562 -2.92 -29.98 30.74
N TYR A 563 -2.72 -29.68 32.02
CA TYR A 563 -1.92 -30.45 32.95
C TYR A 563 -2.81 -30.95 34.08
N MET A 564 -2.70 -32.23 34.44
CA MET A 564 -3.58 -32.84 35.44
C MET A 564 -2.88 -33.85 36.34
N ALA A 565 -3.45 -34.06 37.52
CA ALA A 565 -2.97 -35.04 38.51
C ALA A 565 -4.11 -35.48 39.45
N THR A 566 -3.92 -36.56 40.21
CA THR A 566 -4.79 -36.94 41.36
C THR A 566 -4.33 -36.31 42.68
N GLN A 567 -3.44 -35.30 42.62
CA GLN A 567 -2.93 -34.56 43.78
C GLN A 567 -2.79 -33.07 43.46
N SER A 568 -3.40 -32.22 44.30
CA SER A 568 -3.45 -30.76 44.17
C SER A 568 -2.09 -30.06 44.03
N GLY A 569 -2.11 -28.85 43.49
CA GLY A 569 -0.94 -28.04 43.15
C GLY A 569 -0.23 -28.50 41.88
N VAL A 570 -0.95 -29.00 40.87
CA VAL A 570 -0.39 -29.39 39.57
C VAL A 570 0.02 -28.16 38.75
N THR A 571 1.21 -28.21 38.15
CA THR A 571 1.79 -27.14 37.34
C THR A 571 2.45 -27.71 36.08
N LYS A 572 2.74 -26.86 35.09
CA LYS A 572 3.41 -27.29 33.85
C LYS A 572 4.83 -27.83 34.08
N ALA A 573 5.43 -27.50 35.23
CA ALA A 573 6.73 -27.97 35.66
C ALA A 573 6.69 -29.26 36.53
N ASN A 574 5.58 -29.60 37.19
CA ASN A 574 5.54 -30.70 38.17
C ASN A 574 4.59 -31.87 37.84
N TRP A 575 3.77 -31.77 36.79
CA TRP A 575 2.80 -32.82 36.44
C TRP A 575 3.43 -34.21 36.30
N GLN A 576 4.64 -34.33 35.71
CA GLN A 576 5.32 -35.61 35.49
C GLN A 576 5.71 -36.35 36.78
N THR A 577 5.86 -35.65 37.90
CA THR A 577 6.27 -36.23 39.19
C THR A 577 5.10 -36.37 40.17
N LYS A 578 3.88 -36.03 39.76
CA LYS A 578 2.66 -36.20 40.56
C LYS A 578 1.93 -37.52 40.27
N PRO A 579 1.27 -38.12 41.27
CA PRO A 579 0.32 -39.21 41.05
C PRO A 579 -0.76 -38.81 40.05
N GLY A 580 -1.07 -39.71 39.10
CA GLY A 580 -2.03 -39.45 38.02
C GLY A 580 -1.59 -38.38 37.01
N GLY A 581 -0.31 -38.00 37.00
CA GLY A 581 0.26 -36.93 36.18
C GLY A 581 0.12 -37.12 34.68
N MET A 582 -0.64 -36.26 34.01
CA MET A 582 -0.79 -36.27 32.55
C MET A 582 -0.79 -34.85 31.95
N ARG A 583 -0.42 -34.76 30.66
CA ARG A 583 -0.45 -33.54 29.85
C ARG A 583 -1.12 -33.80 28.50
N HIS A 584 -2.04 -32.92 28.12
CA HIS A 584 -2.62 -32.82 26.78
C HIS A 584 -2.18 -31.51 26.13
N THR A 585 -2.00 -31.50 24.81
CA THR A 585 -1.42 -30.37 24.07
C THR A 585 -2.10 -30.16 22.73
N GLY A 586 -2.10 -28.93 22.23
CA GLY A 586 -2.62 -28.61 20.89
C GLY A 586 -4.15 -28.55 20.79
N ILE A 587 -4.84 -28.33 21.91
CA ILE A 587 -6.30 -28.22 21.95
C ILE A 587 -6.69 -26.87 21.35
N THR A 588 -7.52 -26.86 20.29
CA THR A 588 -7.89 -25.62 19.56
C THR A 588 -9.20 -24.99 20.03
N GLY A 589 -10.07 -25.76 20.70
CA GLY A 589 -11.29 -25.25 21.33
C GLY A 589 -11.05 -24.75 22.76
N THR A 590 -12.08 -24.15 23.35
CA THR A 590 -12.10 -23.68 24.76
C THR A 590 -12.75 -24.69 25.72
N SER A 591 -12.69 -25.97 25.37
CA SER A 591 -13.27 -27.08 26.11
C SER A 591 -12.50 -28.38 25.82
N TYR A 592 -12.43 -29.26 26.80
CA TYR A 592 -11.82 -30.59 26.67
C TYR A 592 -12.44 -31.57 27.67
N THR A 593 -12.87 -32.74 27.20
CA THR A 593 -13.35 -33.83 28.07
C THR A 593 -12.27 -34.91 28.18
N HIS A 594 -11.81 -35.17 29.41
CA HIS A 594 -10.96 -36.31 29.71
C HIS A 594 -11.84 -37.48 30.20
N THR A 595 -11.71 -38.65 29.58
CA THR A 595 -12.50 -39.86 29.86
C THR A 595 -11.63 -41.00 30.37
N GLY A 596 -12.23 -42.04 30.96
CA GLY A 596 -11.50 -43.17 31.55
C GLY A 596 -10.99 -42.91 32.97
N LEU A 597 -11.58 -41.93 33.66
CA LEU A 597 -11.28 -41.58 35.04
C LEU A 597 -11.98 -42.51 36.03
N GLN A 598 -11.43 -42.63 37.24
CA GLN A 598 -12.04 -43.43 38.30
C GLN A 598 -13.11 -42.62 39.06
N ASN A 599 -14.33 -43.16 39.11
CA ASN A 599 -15.40 -42.60 39.93
C ASN A 599 -15.03 -42.62 41.43
N GLY A 600 -15.28 -41.51 42.12
CA GLY A 600 -14.87 -41.29 43.51
C GLY A 600 -13.43 -40.78 43.69
N THR A 601 -12.63 -40.66 42.63
CA THR A 601 -11.28 -40.07 42.69
C THR A 601 -11.31 -38.60 42.26
N THR A 602 -10.73 -37.70 43.04
CA THR A 602 -10.61 -36.28 42.68
C THR A 602 -9.41 -36.06 41.77
N TYR A 603 -9.64 -35.34 40.67
CA TYR A 603 -8.62 -34.93 39.72
C TYR A 603 -8.48 -33.40 39.72
N TYR A 604 -7.25 -32.93 39.63
CA TYR A 604 -6.86 -31.52 39.63
C TYR A 604 -6.31 -31.13 38.26
N PHE A 605 -6.60 -29.92 37.80
CA PHE A 605 -6.31 -29.47 36.44
C PHE A 605 -5.87 -28.00 36.41
N VAL A 606 -4.88 -27.68 35.56
CA VAL A 606 -4.56 -26.31 35.11
C VAL A 606 -4.45 -26.27 33.59
N VAL A 607 -4.79 -25.12 33.00
CA VAL A 607 -4.78 -24.87 31.56
C VAL A 607 -3.78 -23.76 31.23
N THR A 608 -3.06 -23.89 30.12
CA THR A 608 -2.21 -22.84 29.55
C THR A 608 -2.63 -22.55 28.10
N ALA A 609 -2.36 -21.34 27.64
CA ALA A 609 -2.53 -20.92 26.26
C ALA A 609 -1.17 -20.87 25.54
N VAL A 610 -1.13 -21.19 24.25
CA VAL A 610 0.09 -21.33 23.47
C VAL A 610 0.00 -20.53 22.18
N ASN A 611 1.09 -19.87 21.79
CA ASN A 611 1.28 -19.32 20.44
C ASN A 611 2.74 -19.51 19.97
N ALA A 612 3.11 -18.88 18.86
CA ALA A 612 4.45 -19.02 18.27
C ALA A 612 5.61 -18.49 19.15
N ALA A 613 5.33 -17.59 20.11
CA ALA A 613 6.33 -17.08 21.05
C ALA A 613 6.42 -17.89 22.36
N GLY A 614 5.44 -18.77 22.65
CA GLY A 614 5.53 -19.71 23.76
C GLY A 614 4.21 -20.02 24.46
N GLU A 615 4.34 -20.56 25.67
CA GLU A 615 3.25 -21.01 26.54
C GLU A 615 3.05 -20.06 27.72
N SER A 616 1.80 -19.67 27.98
CA SER A 616 1.37 -18.76 29.04
C SER A 616 1.75 -19.26 30.44
N ALA A 617 1.63 -18.38 31.44
CA ALA A 617 1.44 -18.84 32.82
C ALA A 617 0.18 -19.72 32.94
N GLU A 618 0.17 -20.62 33.91
CA GLU A 618 -0.98 -21.47 34.23
C GLU A 618 -2.21 -20.67 34.66
N SER A 619 -3.40 -21.22 34.39
CA SER A 619 -4.65 -20.82 35.04
C SER A 619 -4.63 -21.06 36.55
N ALA A 620 -5.66 -20.58 37.25
CA ALA A 620 -6.00 -21.15 38.55
C ALA A 620 -6.24 -22.67 38.44
N GLU A 621 -5.90 -23.41 39.50
CA GLU A 621 -6.20 -24.85 39.60
C GLU A 621 -7.69 -25.06 39.86
N VAL A 622 -8.30 -25.98 39.11
CA VAL A 622 -9.66 -26.49 39.33
C VAL A 622 -9.63 -27.98 39.64
N SER A 623 -10.68 -28.52 40.24
CA SER A 623 -10.79 -29.95 40.49
C SER A 623 -12.23 -30.46 40.35
N ALA A 624 -12.35 -31.75 40.06
CA ALA A 624 -13.63 -32.45 39.97
C ALA A 624 -13.46 -33.94 40.34
N THR A 625 -14.55 -34.55 40.80
CA THR A 625 -14.61 -35.95 41.22
C THR A 625 -15.69 -36.67 40.39
N PRO A 626 -15.35 -37.52 39.41
CA PRO A 626 -16.30 -38.31 38.64
C PRO A 626 -17.19 -39.18 39.54
N GLN A 627 -18.44 -39.42 39.13
CA GLN A 627 -19.42 -40.17 39.91
C GLN A 627 -20.22 -41.14 39.04
N ALA A 628 -20.43 -42.35 39.55
CA ALA A 628 -21.20 -43.38 38.84
C ALA A 628 -22.67 -43.00 38.75
N SER A 629 -23.27 -43.19 37.58
CA SER A 629 -24.68 -42.90 37.31
C SER A 629 -25.61 -43.85 38.08
N GLY A 630 -26.32 -43.32 39.06
CA GLY A 630 -27.37 -44.05 39.77
C GLY A 630 -28.49 -44.46 38.81
N GLY A 631 -28.92 -45.73 38.89
CA GLY A 631 -29.94 -46.28 37.98
C GLY A 631 -31.25 -45.50 38.01
N GLY A 632 -31.77 -45.16 36.83
CA GLY A 632 -32.92 -44.27 36.68
C GLY A 632 -34.12 -44.92 35.97
N THR A 633 -35.33 -44.55 36.38
CA THR A 633 -36.57 -44.92 35.68
C THR A 633 -37.01 -43.80 34.75
N SER A 634 -37.41 -44.13 33.52
CA SER A 634 -38.01 -43.16 32.60
C SER A 634 -39.52 -43.40 32.41
N GLY A 635 -40.24 -42.30 32.23
CA GLY A 635 -41.64 -42.24 31.84
C GLY A 635 -41.81 -41.29 30.65
N THR A 636 -42.96 -41.34 29.99
CA THR A 636 -43.20 -40.58 28.76
C THR A 636 -44.58 -39.92 28.80
N VAL A 637 -44.63 -38.62 28.53
CA VAL A 637 -45.86 -37.81 28.55
C VAL A 637 -46.13 -37.21 27.17
N ASN A 638 -47.39 -37.27 26.74
CA ASN A 638 -47.84 -36.63 25.50
C ASN A 638 -48.37 -35.23 25.85
N THR A 639 -47.76 -34.19 25.28
CA THR A 639 -48.09 -32.77 25.56
C THR A 639 -48.49 -32.04 24.27
N PRO A 640 -49.04 -30.81 24.34
CA PRO A 640 -49.36 -30.01 23.15
C PRO A 640 -48.18 -29.74 22.22
N GLY A 641 -46.95 -29.64 22.76
CA GLY A 641 -45.71 -29.47 22.01
C GLY A 641 -45.09 -30.77 21.49
N GLY A 642 -45.71 -31.92 21.75
CA GLY A 642 -45.23 -33.25 21.38
C GLY A 642 -44.93 -34.14 22.59
N GLN A 643 -44.25 -35.25 22.33
CA GLN A 643 -43.93 -36.25 23.35
C GLN A 643 -42.64 -35.89 24.10
N VAL A 644 -42.72 -35.75 25.42
CA VAL A 644 -41.59 -35.44 26.31
C VAL A 644 -41.29 -36.68 27.16
N GLN A 645 -40.01 -37.02 27.33
CA GLN A 645 -39.59 -38.06 28.26
C GLN A 645 -39.19 -37.44 29.60
N VAL A 646 -39.56 -38.09 30.70
CA VAL A 646 -39.20 -37.71 32.07
C VAL A 646 -38.32 -38.83 32.63
N GLY A 647 -37.03 -38.57 32.77
CA GLY A 647 -36.09 -39.46 33.46
C GLY A 647 -35.94 -39.06 34.93
N LEU A 648 -35.97 -40.05 35.82
CA LEU A 648 -35.65 -39.88 37.24
C LEU A 648 -34.33 -40.58 37.57
N GLN A 649 -33.56 -40.01 38.49
CA GLN A 649 -32.39 -40.62 39.11
C GLN A 649 -32.42 -40.34 40.63
N GLY A 650 -32.31 -41.38 41.45
CA GLY A 650 -32.49 -41.31 42.91
C GLY A 650 -33.89 -41.67 43.41
N GLY A 651 -34.82 -42.03 42.51
CA GLY A 651 -36.18 -42.44 42.85
C GLY A 651 -36.89 -43.12 41.68
N THR A 652 -38.12 -43.59 41.92
CA THR A 652 -38.95 -44.33 40.95
C THR A 652 -40.35 -43.76 40.86
N PHE A 653 -40.97 -43.77 39.68
CA PHE A 653 -42.35 -43.29 39.49
C PHE A 653 -43.36 -44.14 40.29
N THR A 654 -44.22 -43.49 41.09
CA THR A 654 -45.44 -44.12 41.63
C THR A 654 -46.61 -44.06 40.64
N GLN A 655 -46.61 -43.05 39.79
CA GLN A 655 -47.62 -42.79 38.77
C GLN A 655 -46.93 -42.34 37.48
N SER A 656 -47.48 -42.72 36.33
CA SER A 656 -46.98 -42.25 35.03
C SER A 656 -47.07 -40.72 34.93
N PRO A 657 -46.06 -40.02 34.40
CA PRO A 657 -46.13 -38.58 34.18
C PRO A 657 -47.32 -38.16 33.30
N MET A 658 -47.98 -37.07 33.67
CA MET A 658 -49.18 -36.56 33.00
C MET A 658 -48.99 -35.11 32.54
N ALA A 659 -49.68 -34.73 31.46
CA ALA A 659 -49.72 -33.35 31.00
C ALA A 659 -50.80 -32.56 31.78
N GLN A 660 -50.46 -31.35 32.21
CA GLN A 660 -51.32 -30.43 32.94
C GLN A 660 -51.55 -29.17 32.10
N SER A 661 -52.81 -28.72 32.03
CA SER A 661 -53.13 -27.42 31.45
C SER A 661 -52.72 -26.31 32.41
N VAL A 662 -51.94 -25.34 31.92
CA VAL A 662 -51.38 -24.23 32.70
C VAL A 662 -51.43 -22.93 31.90
N THR A 663 -51.68 -21.81 32.56
CA THR A 663 -51.66 -20.47 31.94
C THR A 663 -50.35 -19.78 32.31
N PRO A 664 -49.41 -19.57 31.38
CA PRO A 664 -48.10 -18.97 31.68
C PRO A 664 -48.21 -17.47 32.07
N PRO A 665 -47.20 -16.89 32.73
CA PRO A 665 -47.15 -15.45 33.01
C PRO A 665 -47.15 -14.60 31.73
N GLN A 666 -47.59 -13.35 31.83
CA GLN A 666 -47.54 -12.39 30.72
C GLN A 666 -46.10 -12.26 30.19
N GLY A 667 -45.94 -12.36 28.86
CA GLY A 667 -44.63 -12.35 28.20
C GLY A 667 -43.99 -13.73 28.01
N TRP A 668 -44.58 -14.81 28.54
CA TRP A 668 -44.08 -16.17 28.41
C TRP A 668 -45.09 -17.08 27.69
N GLN A 669 -44.58 -18.16 27.09
CA GLN A 669 -45.37 -19.24 26.48
C GLN A 669 -44.95 -20.59 27.08
N ALA A 670 -45.90 -21.50 27.27
CA ALA A 670 -45.69 -22.86 27.77
C ALA A 670 -45.95 -23.88 26.63
N PRO A 671 -45.06 -24.06 25.65
CA PRO A 671 -45.32 -24.87 24.45
C PRO A 671 -45.62 -26.34 24.75
N TYR A 672 -45.08 -26.88 25.84
CA TYR A 672 -45.32 -28.25 26.31
C TYR A 672 -46.36 -28.33 27.45
N GLY A 673 -47.06 -27.22 27.76
CA GLY A 673 -47.92 -27.13 28.95
C GLY A 673 -47.13 -27.31 30.25
N GLY A 674 -47.82 -27.79 31.30
CA GLY A 674 -47.20 -28.34 32.49
C GLY A 674 -47.04 -29.86 32.39
N ILE A 675 -46.07 -30.41 33.09
CA ILE A 675 -45.80 -31.84 33.23
C ILE A 675 -45.83 -32.14 34.72
N THR A 676 -46.74 -33.00 35.16
CA THR A 676 -46.84 -33.45 36.55
C THR A 676 -46.31 -34.88 36.69
N PHE A 677 -45.50 -35.14 37.71
CA PHE A 677 -45.12 -36.51 38.08
C PHE A 677 -45.16 -36.71 39.61
N THR A 678 -45.22 -37.97 40.02
CA THR A 678 -45.07 -38.38 41.43
C THR A 678 -44.11 -39.57 41.52
N ALA A 679 -43.17 -39.52 42.46
CA ALA A 679 -42.11 -40.52 42.61
C ALA A 679 -41.92 -40.91 44.08
N GLN A 680 -41.47 -42.14 44.36
CA GLN A 680 -40.81 -42.46 45.63
C GLN A 680 -39.34 -42.07 45.56
N VAL A 681 -38.85 -41.45 46.62
CA VAL A 681 -37.41 -41.41 46.94
C VAL A 681 -37.07 -42.50 47.94
N SER A 682 -35.79 -42.90 48.04
CA SER A 682 -35.37 -44.03 48.87
C SER A 682 -35.50 -43.82 50.39
N GLN A 683 -35.67 -42.57 50.83
CA GLN A 683 -35.89 -42.19 52.22
C GLN A 683 -36.55 -40.79 52.29
N PRO A 684 -37.34 -40.48 53.33
CA PRO A 684 -37.83 -39.13 53.57
C PRO A 684 -36.70 -38.08 53.63
N GLY A 685 -36.94 -36.90 53.05
CA GLY A 685 -35.94 -35.84 52.85
C GLY A 685 -34.91 -36.12 51.75
N GLY A 686 -35.07 -37.20 50.97
CA GLY A 686 -34.18 -37.59 49.87
C GLY A 686 -34.21 -36.64 48.67
N ILE A 687 -33.16 -36.67 47.85
CA ILE A 687 -33.02 -35.84 46.64
C ILE A 687 -33.25 -36.69 45.39
N LEU A 688 -34.09 -36.18 44.50
CA LEU A 688 -34.46 -36.73 43.21
C LEU A 688 -33.89 -35.84 42.09
N THR A 689 -33.06 -36.40 41.22
CA THR A 689 -32.64 -35.71 39.99
C THR A 689 -33.64 -36.03 38.87
N VAL A 690 -34.10 -35.00 38.17
CA VAL A 690 -35.16 -35.08 37.16
C VAL A 690 -34.63 -34.50 35.85
N THR A 691 -34.74 -35.26 34.77
CA THR A 691 -34.36 -34.84 33.42
C THR A 691 -35.56 -34.90 32.48
N LEU A 692 -35.99 -33.75 31.97
CA LEU A 692 -36.98 -33.65 30.91
C LEU A 692 -36.28 -33.62 29.56
N THR A 693 -36.59 -34.57 28.67
CA THR A 693 -36.07 -34.63 27.31
C THR A 693 -37.19 -34.26 26.34
N PHE A 694 -37.06 -33.10 25.70
CA PHE A 694 -38.03 -32.54 24.78
C PHE A 694 -37.81 -33.06 23.34
N PRO A 695 -38.87 -33.14 22.51
CA PRO A 695 -38.77 -33.63 21.13
C PRO A 695 -38.08 -32.65 20.18
N GLN A 696 -37.79 -31.43 20.61
CA GLN A 696 -37.07 -30.38 19.88
C GLN A 696 -36.06 -29.68 20.82
N PRO A 697 -34.99 -29.06 20.30
CA PRO A 697 -34.05 -28.27 21.10
C PRO A 697 -34.73 -27.15 21.89
N ILE A 698 -34.21 -26.87 23.09
CA ILE A 698 -34.71 -25.82 23.98
C ILE A 698 -34.30 -24.44 23.42
N PRO A 699 -35.25 -23.51 23.16
CA PRO A 699 -34.92 -22.19 22.62
C PRO A 699 -34.05 -21.33 23.55
N GLN A 700 -33.23 -20.46 22.96
CA GLN A 700 -32.43 -19.49 23.72
C GLN A 700 -33.33 -18.58 24.56
N GLY A 701 -33.00 -18.41 25.84
CA GLY A 701 -33.79 -17.61 26.79
C GLY A 701 -34.96 -18.35 27.44
N ALA A 702 -35.18 -19.62 27.12
CA ALA A 702 -36.13 -20.46 27.86
C ALA A 702 -35.70 -20.64 29.34
N GLN A 703 -36.67 -20.94 30.19
CA GLN A 703 -36.50 -21.17 31.63
C GLN A 703 -37.43 -22.29 32.10
N LEU A 704 -37.03 -23.01 33.16
CA LEU A 704 -37.87 -24.01 33.81
C LEU A 704 -38.58 -23.40 35.02
N TRP A 705 -39.90 -23.63 35.15
CA TRP A 705 -40.75 -23.04 36.20
C TRP A 705 -41.69 -24.08 36.80
N LYS A 706 -41.96 -24.01 38.11
CA LYS A 706 -42.95 -24.82 38.84
C LYS A 706 -44.25 -24.01 39.02
N PHE A 707 -45.41 -24.68 39.00
CA PHE A 707 -46.72 -24.04 39.22
C PHE A 707 -47.37 -24.55 40.51
N VAL A 708 -47.35 -23.74 41.58
CA VAL A 708 -47.81 -24.13 42.93
C VAL A 708 -48.76 -23.10 43.49
N ASN A 709 -49.88 -23.52 44.11
CA ASN A 709 -50.83 -22.63 44.77
C ASN A 709 -51.30 -21.45 43.89
N ASN A 710 -51.55 -21.72 42.59
CA ASN A 710 -51.86 -20.74 41.55
C ASN A 710 -50.79 -19.65 41.32
N GLN A 711 -49.53 -19.90 41.67
CA GLN A 711 -48.40 -19.01 41.45
C GLN A 711 -47.28 -19.73 40.67
N TRP A 712 -46.56 -18.95 39.86
CA TRP A 712 -45.42 -19.41 39.06
C TRP A 712 -44.11 -19.07 39.77
N GLN A 713 -43.21 -20.05 39.88
CA GLN A 713 -41.88 -19.87 40.47
C GLN A 713 -40.81 -20.48 39.54
N ALA A 714 -39.75 -19.73 39.26
CA ALA A 714 -38.62 -20.25 38.46
C ALA A 714 -37.83 -21.30 39.26
N VAL A 715 -37.31 -22.33 38.59
CA VAL A 715 -36.45 -23.37 39.19
C VAL A 715 -35.00 -22.90 39.08
N PRO A 716 -34.37 -22.38 40.16
CA PRO A 716 -33.14 -21.59 40.04
C PRO A 716 -31.90 -22.39 39.63
N ASN A 717 -31.91 -23.71 39.86
CA ASN A 717 -30.78 -24.61 39.63
C ASN A 717 -30.99 -25.52 38.39
N ALA A 718 -31.95 -25.21 37.51
CA ALA A 718 -32.22 -26.01 36.32
C ALA A 718 -31.14 -25.79 35.23
N GLN A 719 -30.48 -26.86 34.80
CA GLN A 719 -29.55 -26.85 33.68
C GLN A 719 -30.29 -27.17 32.39
N LEU A 720 -30.20 -26.28 31.40
CA LEU A 720 -30.82 -26.43 30.08
C LEU A 720 -29.71 -26.63 29.04
N SER A 721 -29.74 -27.74 28.28
CA SER A 721 -28.72 -28.05 27.27
C SER A 721 -29.29 -28.88 26.13
N GLY A 722 -29.03 -28.49 24.88
CA GLY A 722 -29.57 -29.19 23.70
C GLY A 722 -31.10 -29.25 23.73
N ASN A 723 -31.65 -30.46 23.92
CA ASN A 723 -33.09 -30.71 24.10
C ASN A 723 -33.44 -31.21 25.53
N THR A 724 -32.54 -31.12 26.50
CA THR A 724 -32.78 -31.60 27.88
C THR A 724 -32.78 -30.47 28.91
N ALA A 725 -33.64 -30.62 29.92
CA ALA A 725 -33.68 -29.80 31.12
C ALA A 725 -33.51 -30.69 32.35
N THR A 726 -32.41 -30.53 33.09
CA THR A 726 -32.11 -31.32 34.29
C THR A 726 -32.12 -30.44 35.53
N PHE A 727 -32.80 -30.90 36.58
CA PHE A 727 -32.92 -30.20 37.86
C PHE A 727 -33.01 -31.21 39.03
N GLN A 728 -32.97 -30.72 40.26
CA GLN A 728 -33.09 -31.54 41.46
C GLN A 728 -34.25 -31.06 42.33
N VAL A 729 -34.99 -32.02 42.88
CA VAL A 729 -36.08 -31.82 43.84
C VAL A 729 -35.74 -32.56 45.11
N GLN A 730 -36.03 -31.98 46.26
CA GLN A 730 -35.91 -32.66 47.55
C GLN A 730 -37.31 -32.95 48.09
N ASP A 731 -37.51 -34.16 48.61
CA ASP A 731 -38.72 -34.58 49.33
C ASP A 731 -38.99 -33.65 50.52
N GLY A 732 -40.14 -32.98 50.52
CA GLY A 732 -40.48 -31.93 51.48
C GLY A 732 -39.73 -30.60 51.32
N GLY A 733 -38.99 -30.42 50.21
CA GLY A 733 -38.32 -29.16 49.87
C GLY A 733 -39.26 -28.12 49.25
N SER A 734 -38.76 -26.91 49.00
CA SER A 734 -39.54 -25.84 48.33
C SER A 734 -39.90 -26.12 46.87
N LEU A 735 -39.27 -27.14 46.26
CA LEU A 735 -39.61 -27.66 44.94
C LEU A 735 -40.49 -28.92 45.00
N ASP A 736 -40.99 -29.31 46.18
CA ASP A 736 -42.06 -30.31 46.32
C ASP A 736 -43.44 -29.63 46.34
N ALA A 737 -44.52 -30.33 45.95
CA ALA A 737 -45.85 -29.72 45.85
C ALA A 737 -46.65 -29.73 47.17
N ASP A 738 -46.42 -30.72 48.05
CA ASP A 738 -47.07 -30.77 49.38
C ASP A 738 -46.17 -30.21 50.52
N GLY A 739 -44.88 -30.05 50.25
CA GLY A 739 -43.88 -29.59 51.21
C GLY A 739 -43.68 -30.52 52.42
N GLN A 740 -44.04 -31.80 52.31
CA GLN A 740 -43.89 -32.79 53.39
C GLN A 740 -42.75 -33.75 53.07
N ALA A 741 -41.80 -33.91 53.99
CA ALA A 741 -40.76 -34.94 53.87
C ALA A 741 -41.36 -36.32 54.23
N ASN A 742 -42.08 -36.92 53.28
CA ASN A 742 -42.87 -38.13 53.47
C ASN A 742 -42.37 -39.34 52.64
N GLY A 743 -41.37 -39.13 51.76
CA GLY A 743 -40.83 -40.10 50.82
C GLY A 743 -41.43 -40.03 49.41
N GLN A 744 -42.34 -39.10 49.13
CA GLN A 744 -43.14 -39.00 47.90
C GLN A 744 -43.14 -37.60 47.25
N VAL A 745 -42.08 -37.29 46.49
CA VAL A 745 -42.03 -36.07 45.66
C VAL A 745 -43.19 -36.02 44.66
N THR A 746 -43.94 -34.91 44.65
CA THR A 746 -44.93 -34.57 43.61
C THR A 746 -44.60 -33.21 42.99
N ASP A 747 -44.48 -33.13 41.66
CA ASP A 747 -44.04 -31.90 41.01
C ASP A 747 -44.75 -31.59 39.66
N PRO A 748 -45.50 -30.46 39.57
CA PRO A 748 -45.95 -29.85 38.33
C PRO A 748 -44.97 -28.77 37.80
N VAL A 749 -44.19 -29.15 36.78
CA VAL A 749 -43.13 -28.32 36.17
C VAL A 749 -43.42 -28.01 34.70
N ALA A 750 -43.02 -26.83 34.20
CA ALA A 750 -43.19 -26.39 32.82
C ALA A 750 -41.91 -25.75 32.27
N LEU A 751 -41.62 -25.99 30.98
CA LEU A 751 -40.65 -25.22 30.22
C LEU A 751 -41.35 -23.98 29.65
N LEU A 752 -40.95 -22.79 30.12
CA LEU A 752 -41.43 -21.52 29.60
C LEU A 752 -40.42 -20.94 28.61
N VAL A 753 -40.91 -20.44 27.48
CA VAL A 753 -40.11 -19.72 26.47
C VAL A 753 -40.58 -18.26 26.37
N PRO A 754 -39.68 -17.29 26.10
CA PRO A 754 -40.09 -15.90 25.89
C PRO A 754 -41.06 -15.79 24.72
N GLY A 755 -42.18 -15.11 24.93
CA GLY A 755 -43.16 -14.85 23.88
C GLY A 755 -42.62 -13.84 22.84
N PRO A 756 -43.15 -13.85 21.60
CA PRO A 756 -42.77 -12.89 20.56
C PRO A 756 -43.30 -11.48 20.90
N GLY A 757 -42.59 -10.76 21.78
CA GLY A 757 -43.16 -9.59 22.42
C GLY A 757 -42.23 -8.73 23.28
N LEU A 758 -40.93 -8.64 22.99
CA LEU A 758 -40.06 -7.50 23.31
C LEU A 758 -38.77 -7.59 22.46
N GLY A 759 -38.46 -6.57 21.68
CA GLY A 759 -37.53 -6.68 20.55
C GLY A 759 -36.05 -6.45 20.87
N SER A 760 -35.17 -7.18 20.17
CA SER A 760 -33.76 -6.82 19.98
C SER A 760 -33.23 -7.39 18.65
N TYR A 761 -33.68 -6.81 17.53
CA TYR A 761 -33.10 -7.13 16.22
C TYR A 761 -31.63 -6.70 16.17
N ARG A 762 -30.70 -7.65 16.25
CA ARG A 762 -29.32 -7.46 15.77
C ARG A 762 -29.09 -8.28 14.52
N LEU A 763 -29.20 -7.60 13.39
CA LEU A 763 -28.96 -8.12 12.05
C LEU A 763 -27.48 -8.51 11.90
N PHE A 764 -27.20 -9.80 11.74
CA PHE A 764 -25.92 -10.28 11.21
C PHE A 764 -26.16 -10.84 9.80
N LEU A 765 -25.57 -10.18 8.80
CA LEU A 765 -25.55 -10.62 7.41
C LEU A 765 -24.33 -11.53 7.16
N PRO A 766 -24.49 -12.59 6.36
CA PRO A 766 -23.39 -13.15 5.58
C PRO A 766 -23.64 -13.00 4.07
N PHE A 767 -22.67 -12.37 3.40
CA PHE A 767 -22.27 -12.55 2.00
C PHE A 767 -23.28 -13.16 0.99
N THR A 768 -23.85 -12.32 0.13
CA THR A 768 -24.23 -12.71 -1.24
C THR A 768 -23.01 -12.63 -2.16
N SER A 769 -23.02 -13.39 -3.26
CA SER A 769 -21.94 -13.37 -4.25
C SER A 769 -22.45 -13.39 -5.68
N ARG A 770 -21.70 -12.71 -6.57
CA ARG A 770 -21.79 -12.64 -8.04
C ARG A 770 -22.82 -11.67 -8.66
N GLN A 771 -22.29 -10.99 -9.69
CA GLN A 771 -22.91 -10.08 -10.68
C GLN A 771 -23.52 -8.80 -10.12
#